data_AF-A0AAU0WUF8-F1
#
_entry.id   AF-A0AAU0WUF8-F1
#
_cell.length_a   1.000
_cell.length_b   1.000
_cell.length_c   1.000
_cell.angle_alpha   90.00
_cell.angle_beta   90.00
_cell.angle_gamma   90.00
#
_symmetry.space_group_name_H-M   'P 1'
#
loop_
_entity.id
_entity.type
_entity.pdbx_description
1 polymer ?
#
loop_
_entity_poly.entity_id
_entity_poly.type
_entity_poly.pdbx_seq_one_letter_code
_entity_poly.pdbx_strand_id
1 'polypeptide(L)'
;MSRHQPHSDAASGPVTTEDPQAPFLALLARGASADAYEQPVLLARAEGATPERIAALEAAKTLALRVRAEMEGRRRREAELSALFETAHDLAGLRDLDAVLHAIVQRARSLLGTDVAYLTLNDPVRGDTYMRVTEGSVAARFQQLRLGMGEGLGGLVAQTARPYVTDNYGHDVRFQHTHSIDAGVGDEGLVAILGVPLMLGAQVIGVLFASDRRARVFEREEIALLGSFAALAAAAIDTANLLTETRQALNELERANEIIRDRSGVIERASDVHDRLAELVLRGGGVHDVAAAVSQVLDSTVEFTDAEEAPGHALEASRADGHAVRHRDDWVAAVAAGGELLGALVLRGHPGLDPVDQRTLERAAMVTSLLLLARRSAAEAEQRVRGELLDDLLDGRDRDPRLLRERAERLHADLDATHVVLAARLESTGDAEQEAAARRRLWSAANHLAATRHGLAAARDGGTVLLLPAHTTAASELASHVAGRLSEAIHESVTVGASAPVEGLAGWTERAAAAYVEAQRCLDALRLLGRSGQGAAAEDFGFLGLLLADSRDVGGFVARTIGEVITYDERRGTDLLRTLDAYFASGMSPARTKDALHVHVNTVAQRLERVGRLLGEDWQTPERALEIQLALRLHRLAAPDIA
;
A
#
# COMPACT_ATOMS: atom_id res chain seq x y z
N MET A 1 113.17 13.51 70.06
CA MET A 1 113.59 13.34 71.47
C MET A 1 112.40 12.71 72.19
N SER A 2 112.39 11.52 72.76
CA SER A 2 113.44 10.63 73.23
C SER A 2 112.91 9.19 73.27
N ARG A 3 113.85 8.26 73.05
CA ARG A 3 113.91 6.84 73.45
C ARG A 3 113.08 6.46 74.69
N HIS A 4 112.33 5.35 74.65
CA HIS A 4 112.60 4.11 75.43
C HIS A 4 111.51 3.06 75.25
N GLN A 5 111.92 1.86 74.82
CA GLN A 5 111.35 0.55 75.17
C GLN A 5 112.40 -0.09 76.13
N PRO A 6 112.14 -1.10 77.00
CA PRO A 6 111.05 -2.09 76.96
C PRO A 6 110.47 -2.52 78.34
N HIS A 7 109.37 -3.31 78.36
CA HIS A 7 109.33 -4.65 78.98
C HIS A 7 107.98 -5.35 78.79
N SER A 8 108.10 -6.67 78.62
CA SER A 8 107.11 -7.75 78.45
C SER A 8 106.15 -7.91 79.63
N ASP A 9 104.87 -8.19 79.35
CA ASP A 9 104.18 -9.36 79.92
C ASP A 9 102.91 -9.73 79.13
N ALA A 10 102.71 -11.04 79.00
CA ALA A 10 101.66 -11.70 78.23
C ALA A 10 100.31 -11.71 78.97
N ALA A 11 99.21 -11.41 78.27
CA ALA A 11 97.87 -11.91 78.60
C ALA A 11 96.88 -11.69 77.43
N SER A 12 96.43 -12.81 76.86
CA SER A 12 95.07 -13.12 76.38
C SER A 12 94.19 -11.97 75.85
N GLY A 13 93.94 -11.99 74.54
CA GLY A 13 93.01 -11.06 73.87
C GLY A 13 91.54 -11.22 74.33
N PRO A 14 90.72 -10.15 74.22
CA PRO A 14 89.32 -10.22 74.59
C PRO A 14 88.47 -10.87 73.48
N VAL A 15 87.69 -11.86 73.88
CA VAL A 15 86.65 -12.55 73.10
C VAL A 15 85.55 -11.54 72.73
N THR A 16 85.35 -11.29 71.45
CA THR A 16 84.21 -10.54 70.91
C THR A 16 82.93 -11.33 71.11
N THR A 17 81.95 -10.73 71.79
CA THR A 17 80.57 -11.23 71.88
C THR A 17 79.91 -11.12 70.50
N GLU A 18 80.07 -12.11 69.64
CA GLU A 18 79.34 -12.19 68.38
C GLU A 18 77.85 -12.39 68.64
N ASP A 19 76.96 -11.72 67.90
CA ASP A 19 75.50 -11.88 68.02
C ASP A 19 75.10 -13.33 67.67
N PRO A 20 74.37 -14.06 68.54
CA PRO A 20 73.93 -15.43 68.24
C PRO A 20 72.97 -15.52 67.05
N GLN A 21 72.36 -14.42 66.61
CA GLN A 21 71.35 -14.41 65.54
C GLN A 21 71.97 -14.23 64.14
N ALA A 22 73.09 -13.52 64.04
CA ALA A 22 73.75 -13.15 62.78
C ALA A 22 73.95 -14.33 61.79
N PRO A 23 74.49 -15.51 62.19
CA PRO A 23 74.67 -16.61 61.26
C PRO A 23 73.35 -17.16 60.71
N PHE A 24 72.28 -17.17 61.52
CA PHE A 24 70.97 -17.68 61.10
C PHE A 24 70.23 -16.69 60.19
N LEU A 25 70.39 -15.38 60.40
CA LEU A 25 69.86 -14.35 59.48
C LEU A 25 70.49 -14.45 58.09
N ALA A 26 71.80 -14.72 58.01
CA ALA A 26 72.48 -14.96 56.74
C ALA A 26 71.98 -16.23 56.03
N LEU A 27 71.68 -17.30 56.78
CA LEU A 27 71.08 -18.53 56.26
C LEU A 27 69.66 -18.31 55.74
N LEU A 28 68.85 -17.49 56.42
CA LEU A 28 67.51 -17.09 55.97
C LEU A 28 67.56 -16.28 54.68
N ALA A 29 68.44 -15.28 54.61
CA ALA A 29 68.55 -14.39 53.45
C ALA A 29 68.91 -15.14 52.15
N ARG A 30 69.76 -16.17 52.24
CA ARG A 30 70.19 -16.99 51.09
C ARG A 30 69.30 -18.21 50.81
N GLY A 31 68.26 -18.44 51.62
CA GLY A 31 67.36 -19.59 51.46
C GLY A 31 68.02 -20.95 51.67
N ALA A 32 68.90 -21.08 52.67
CA ALA A 32 69.61 -22.33 52.94
C ALA A 32 68.68 -23.50 53.35
N SER A 33 69.13 -24.74 53.15
CA SER A 33 68.41 -25.96 53.56
C SER A 33 68.29 -26.07 55.09
N ALA A 34 67.34 -26.88 55.57
CA ALA A 34 67.10 -27.09 57.01
C ALA A 34 68.37 -27.52 57.75
N ASP A 35 69.11 -28.45 57.15
CA ASP A 35 70.31 -29.05 57.74
C ASP A 35 71.44 -28.01 57.93
N ALA A 36 71.48 -26.97 57.09
CA ALA A 36 72.46 -25.89 57.22
C ALA A 36 72.27 -25.07 58.51
N TYR A 37 71.09 -25.08 59.11
CA TYR A 37 70.81 -24.39 60.38
C TYR A 37 71.39 -25.14 61.59
N GLU A 38 71.84 -26.39 61.46
CA GLU A 38 72.55 -27.08 62.54
C GLU A 38 74.02 -26.65 62.65
N GLN A 39 74.60 -26.22 61.53
CA GLN A 39 76.03 -25.97 61.39
C GLN A 39 76.57 -24.91 62.38
N PRO A 40 75.91 -23.76 62.64
CA PRO A 40 76.40 -22.76 63.60
C PRO A 40 76.43 -23.28 65.05
N VAL A 41 75.49 -24.15 65.43
CA VAL A 41 75.45 -24.75 66.77
C VAL A 41 76.54 -25.81 66.92
N LEU A 42 76.75 -26.64 65.90
CA LEU A 42 77.79 -27.68 65.89
C LEU A 42 79.20 -27.10 65.93
N LEU A 43 79.47 -26.01 65.19
CA LEU A 43 80.75 -25.31 65.22
C LEU A 43 81.04 -24.71 66.60
N ALA A 44 80.07 -24.01 67.20
CA ALA A 44 80.23 -23.45 68.54
C ALA A 44 80.48 -24.52 69.62
N ARG A 45 79.90 -25.72 69.48
CA ARG A 45 80.20 -26.88 70.35
C ARG A 45 81.63 -27.39 70.16
N ALA A 46 82.09 -27.49 68.91
CA ALA A 46 83.43 -27.97 68.59
C ALA A 46 84.53 -27.00 69.05
N GLU A 47 84.25 -25.70 69.04
CA GLU A 47 85.17 -24.63 69.47
C GLU A 47 85.19 -24.40 71.00
N GLY A 48 84.40 -25.15 71.77
CA GLY A 48 84.38 -25.07 73.22
C GLY A 48 83.65 -23.82 73.78
N ALA A 49 82.66 -23.31 73.06
CA ALA A 49 81.88 -22.15 73.49
C ALA A 49 81.14 -22.40 74.83
N THR A 50 80.83 -21.33 75.57
CA THR A 50 80.15 -21.45 76.87
C THR A 50 78.74 -22.05 76.73
N PRO A 51 78.22 -22.73 77.77
CA PRO A 51 76.87 -23.28 77.76
C PRO A 51 75.78 -22.24 77.44
N GLU A 52 75.93 -21.01 77.93
CA GLU A 52 75.00 -19.90 77.67
C GLU A 52 74.99 -19.51 76.19
N ARG A 53 76.17 -19.55 75.55
CA ARG A 53 76.32 -19.26 74.12
C ARG A 53 75.66 -20.33 73.26
N ILE A 54 75.86 -21.61 73.60
CA ILE A 54 75.24 -22.73 72.90
C ILE A 54 73.71 -22.67 73.05
N ALA A 55 73.20 -22.37 74.24
CA ALA A 55 71.75 -22.21 74.47
C ALA A 55 71.16 -21.04 73.68
N ALA A 56 71.87 -19.91 73.58
CA ALA A 56 71.45 -18.77 72.77
C ALA A 56 71.40 -19.09 71.27
N LEU A 57 72.37 -19.87 70.76
CA LEU A 57 72.39 -20.33 69.36
C LEU A 57 71.27 -21.34 69.07
N GLU A 58 70.98 -22.27 69.99
CA GLU A 58 69.85 -23.21 69.85
C GLU A 58 68.49 -22.47 69.83
N ALA A 59 68.32 -21.45 70.66
CA ALA A 59 67.13 -20.61 70.66
C ALA A 59 66.99 -19.81 69.33
N ALA A 60 68.10 -19.22 68.85
CA ALA A 60 68.13 -18.50 67.58
C ALA A 60 67.88 -19.42 66.37
N LYS A 61 68.44 -20.64 66.36
CA LYS A 61 68.17 -21.68 65.36
C LYS A 61 66.67 -22.00 65.29
N THR A 62 66.06 -22.28 66.45
CA THR A 62 64.63 -22.63 66.55
C THR A 62 63.74 -21.52 66.00
N LEU A 63 64.05 -20.26 66.34
CA LEU A 63 63.33 -19.09 65.83
C LEU A 63 63.52 -18.93 64.32
N ALA A 64 64.74 -19.09 63.81
CA ALA A 64 65.04 -18.97 62.39
C ALA A 64 64.36 -20.06 61.55
N LEU A 65 64.33 -21.31 62.03
CA LEU A 65 63.59 -22.41 61.39
C LEU A 65 62.08 -22.14 61.36
N ARG A 66 61.51 -21.51 62.41
CA ARG A 66 60.10 -21.08 62.43
C ARG A 66 59.82 -20.00 61.39
N VAL A 67 60.68 -18.98 61.29
CA VAL A 67 60.55 -17.90 60.28
C VAL A 67 60.67 -18.48 58.87
N ARG A 68 61.61 -19.39 58.64
CA ARG A 68 61.75 -20.08 57.36
C ARG A 68 60.47 -20.83 56.97
N ALA A 69 59.92 -21.62 57.89
CA ALA A 69 58.68 -22.38 57.63
C ALA A 69 57.51 -21.44 57.27
N GLU A 70 57.38 -20.30 57.95
CA GLU A 70 56.37 -19.28 57.64
C GLU A 70 56.60 -18.63 56.26
N MET A 71 57.86 -18.32 55.91
CA MET A 71 58.21 -17.75 54.60
C MET A 71 58.00 -18.75 53.46
N GLU A 72 58.35 -20.03 53.65
CA GLU A 72 58.09 -21.11 52.70
C GLU A 72 56.58 -21.31 52.50
N GLY A 73 55.79 -21.26 53.57
CA GLY A 73 54.34 -21.30 53.50
C GLY A 73 53.73 -20.11 52.75
N ARG A 74 54.26 -18.90 52.95
CA ARG A 74 53.82 -17.71 52.19
C ARG A 74 54.16 -17.78 50.71
N ARG A 75 55.40 -18.15 50.36
CA ARG A 75 55.81 -18.31 48.95
C ARG A 75 54.99 -19.38 48.23
N ARG A 76 54.67 -20.48 48.92
CA ARG A 76 53.81 -21.53 48.36
C ARG A 76 52.39 -21.00 48.07
N ARG A 77 51.78 -20.31 49.04
CA ARG A 77 50.45 -19.67 48.85
C ARG A 77 50.45 -18.63 47.72
N GLU A 78 51.52 -17.85 47.60
CA GLU A 78 51.65 -16.85 46.54
C GLU A 78 51.76 -17.50 45.14
N ALA A 79 52.53 -18.60 45.03
CA ALA A 79 52.61 -19.37 43.79
C ALA A 79 51.26 -20.03 43.43
N GLU A 80 50.56 -20.62 44.42
CA GLU A 80 49.22 -21.19 44.24
C GLU A 80 48.21 -20.14 43.75
N LEU A 81 48.17 -18.97 44.38
CA LEU A 81 47.30 -17.86 43.96
C LEU A 81 47.65 -17.36 42.55
N SER A 82 48.93 -17.22 42.24
CA SER A 82 49.38 -16.79 40.91
C SER A 82 48.94 -17.78 39.83
N ALA A 83 49.10 -19.08 40.08
CA ALA A 83 48.65 -20.14 39.16
C ALA A 83 47.12 -20.14 38.97
N LEU A 84 46.34 -19.87 40.04
CA LEU A 84 44.89 -19.71 39.95
C LEU A 84 44.47 -18.46 39.16
N PHE A 85 45.17 -17.33 39.34
CA PHE A 85 44.88 -16.08 38.62
C PHE A 85 45.19 -16.16 37.13
N GLU A 86 46.37 -16.69 36.75
CA GLU A 86 46.72 -16.93 35.34
C GLU A 86 45.67 -17.85 34.68
N THR A 87 45.20 -18.83 35.44
CA THR A 87 44.16 -19.75 35.00
C THR A 87 42.78 -19.12 34.83
N ALA A 88 42.35 -18.30 35.78
CA ALA A 88 41.10 -17.54 35.63
C ALA A 88 41.15 -16.63 34.40
N HIS A 89 42.30 -15.98 34.16
CA HIS A 89 42.51 -15.09 33.02
C HIS A 89 42.41 -15.83 31.69
N ASP A 90 43.10 -16.95 31.56
CA ASP A 90 43.12 -17.73 30.32
C ASP A 90 41.76 -18.37 30.02
N LEU A 91 41.04 -18.84 31.05
CA LEU A 91 39.69 -19.37 30.87
C LEU A 91 38.69 -18.28 30.47
N ALA A 92 38.82 -17.06 31.01
CA ALA A 92 37.95 -15.93 30.66
C ALA A 92 38.11 -15.46 29.19
N GLY A 93 39.26 -15.73 28.57
CA GLY A 93 39.51 -15.41 27.17
C GLY A 93 38.86 -16.38 26.18
N LEU A 94 38.48 -17.58 26.63
CA LEU A 94 37.90 -18.62 25.80
C LEU A 94 36.39 -18.41 25.65
N ARG A 95 35.90 -18.58 24.42
CA ARG A 95 34.51 -18.32 24.04
C ARG A 95 33.75 -19.56 23.60
N ASP A 96 34.45 -20.67 23.48
CA ASP A 96 33.94 -21.95 23.02
C ASP A 96 33.94 -22.93 24.19
N LEU A 97 32.80 -23.57 24.44
CA LEU A 97 32.63 -24.46 25.59
C LEU A 97 33.63 -25.61 25.57
N ASP A 98 33.88 -26.21 24.41
CA ASP A 98 34.79 -27.36 24.31
C ASP A 98 36.24 -26.92 24.58
N ALA A 99 36.65 -25.77 24.06
CA ALA A 99 37.95 -25.19 24.38
C ALA A 99 38.10 -24.89 25.89
N VAL A 100 37.07 -24.34 26.53
CA VAL A 100 37.04 -24.08 27.99
C VAL A 100 37.20 -25.39 28.77
N LEU A 101 36.42 -26.41 28.44
CA LEU A 101 36.45 -27.69 29.15
C LEU A 101 37.81 -28.41 29.02
N HIS A 102 38.43 -28.38 27.84
CA HIS A 102 39.79 -28.93 27.64
C HIS A 102 40.83 -28.15 28.42
N ALA A 103 40.78 -26.81 28.40
CA ALA A 103 41.68 -25.98 29.17
C ALA A 103 41.55 -26.24 30.68
N ILE A 104 40.33 -26.51 31.17
CA ILE A 104 40.09 -26.83 32.58
C ILE A 104 40.83 -28.11 32.99
N VAL A 105 40.62 -29.22 32.27
CA VAL A 105 41.26 -30.50 32.64
C VAL A 105 42.78 -30.47 32.47
N GLN A 106 43.29 -29.79 31.43
CA GLN A 106 44.73 -29.62 31.22
C GLN A 106 45.40 -28.87 32.37
N ARG A 107 44.73 -27.82 32.88
CA ARG A 107 45.22 -27.06 34.03
C ARG A 107 45.07 -27.80 35.33
N ALA A 108 43.97 -28.51 35.58
CA ALA A 108 43.80 -29.35 36.76
C ALA A 108 44.96 -30.35 36.90
N ARG A 109 45.29 -31.02 35.79
CA ARG A 109 46.40 -31.99 35.73
C ARG A 109 47.74 -31.33 36.04
N SER A 110 48.01 -30.17 35.43
CA SER A 110 49.27 -29.44 35.60
C SER A 110 49.42 -28.85 37.00
N LEU A 111 48.33 -28.34 37.58
CA LEU A 111 48.28 -27.69 38.88
C LEU A 111 48.57 -28.65 40.04
N LEU A 112 48.05 -29.89 39.95
CA LEU A 112 48.27 -30.92 40.96
C LEU A 112 49.40 -31.91 40.60
N GLY A 113 49.96 -31.81 39.39
CA GLY A 113 50.99 -32.72 38.90
C GLY A 113 50.52 -34.18 38.92
N THR A 114 49.31 -34.45 38.44
CA THR A 114 48.73 -35.81 38.38
C THR A 114 48.90 -36.46 37.02
N ASP A 115 48.81 -37.79 36.96
CA ASP A 115 48.88 -38.55 35.71
C ASP A 115 47.70 -38.23 34.78
N VAL A 116 46.49 -38.12 35.35
CA VAL A 116 45.24 -37.92 34.63
C VAL A 116 44.40 -36.85 35.32
N ALA A 117 43.70 -36.03 34.54
CA ALA A 117 42.60 -35.21 35.02
C ALA A 117 41.41 -35.33 34.07
N TYR A 118 40.20 -35.25 34.60
CA TYR A 118 39.00 -35.40 33.80
C TYR A 118 37.83 -34.67 34.43
N LEU A 119 36.79 -34.45 33.64
CA LEU A 119 35.62 -33.70 34.03
C LEU A 119 34.36 -34.42 33.56
N THR A 120 33.42 -34.59 34.48
CA THR A 120 32.07 -35.04 34.18
C THR A 120 31.10 -33.87 34.25
N LEU A 121 30.08 -33.89 33.39
CA LEU A 121 28.94 -32.96 33.46
C LEU A 121 27.67 -33.73 33.82
N ASN A 122 26.73 -33.03 34.45
CA ASN A 122 25.44 -33.59 34.80
C ASN A 122 24.51 -33.59 33.57
N ASP A 123 23.78 -34.68 33.38
CA ASP A 123 22.71 -34.79 32.39
C ASP A 123 21.36 -34.71 33.14
N PRO A 124 20.68 -33.55 33.13
CA PRO A 124 19.45 -33.37 33.89
C PRO A 124 18.28 -34.21 33.35
N VAL A 125 18.34 -34.66 32.09
CA VAL A 125 17.29 -35.46 31.46
C VAL A 125 17.41 -36.92 31.90
N ARG A 126 18.64 -37.45 31.96
CA ARG A 126 18.91 -38.83 32.36
C ARG A 126 19.12 -39.02 33.86
N GLY A 127 19.42 -37.95 34.59
CA GLY A 127 19.64 -37.97 36.04
C GLY A 127 20.98 -38.58 36.46
N ASP A 128 21.96 -38.64 35.57
CA ASP A 128 23.30 -39.18 35.80
C ASP A 128 24.38 -38.14 35.41
N THR A 129 25.64 -38.51 35.60
CA THR A 129 26.80 -37.73 35.15
C THR A 129 27.53 -38.49 34.05
N TYR A 130 28.14 -37.77 33.11
CA TYR A 130 28.86 -38.39 32.00
C TYR A 130 30.22 -37.77 31.78
N MET A 131 31.16 -38.59 31.31
CA MET A 131 32.49 -38.12 30.96
C MET A 131 32.40 -37.13 29.80
N ARG A 132 32.83 -35.88 30.03
CA ARG A 132 32.78 -34.82 29.02
C ARG A 132 34.14 -34.59 28.38
N VAL A 133 35.19 -34.44 29.18
CA VAL A 133 36.57 -34.26 28.71
C VAL A 133 37.54 -34.97 29.65
N THR A 134 38.60 -35.54 29.07
CA THR A 134 39.71 -36.18 29.78
C THR A 134 41.04 -35.66 29.27
N GLU A 135 42.02 -35.55 30.14
CA GLU A 135 43.41 -35.23 29.82
C GLU A 135 44.34 -36.30 30.44
N GLY A 136 45.21 -36.90 29.63
CA GLY A 136 46.13 -37.96 30.07
C GLY A 136 45.53 -39.38 30.12
N SER A 137 44.25 -39.53 29.74
CA SER A 137 43.56 -40.83 29.63
C SER A 137 43.78 -41.48 28.26
N VAL A 138 43.87 -42.81 28.24
CA VAL A 138 44.08 -43.61 27.02
C VAL A 138 43.02 -44.71 26.83
N ALA A 139 42.22 -45.04 27.85
CA ALA A 139 41.21 -46.09 27.78
C ALA A 139 39.87 -45.57 27.23
N ALA A 140 39.47 -46.03 26.04
CA ALA A 140 38.21 -45.62 25.41
C ALA A 140 36.97 -45.93 26.27
N ARG A 141 36.97 -47.03 27.04
CA ARG A 141 35.88 -47.38 27.96
C ARG A 141 35.74 -46.35 29.07
N PHE A 142 36.86 -45.83 29.59
CA PHE A 142 36.87 -44.81 30.63
C PHE A 142 36.35 -43.47 30.09
N GLN A 143 36.75 -43.09 28.89
CA GLN A 143 36.32 -41.84 28.22
C GLN A 143 34.82 -41.77 27.91
N GLN A 144 34.11 -42.92 27.88
CA GLN A 144 32.68 -43.02 27.57
C GLN A 144 31.83 -43.35 28.81
N LEU A 145 32.43 -43.37 29.99
CA LEU A 145 31.77 -43.78 31.23
C LEU A 145 30.67 -42.78 31.63
N ARG A 146 29.57 -43.32 32.15
CA ARG A 146 28.51 -42.58 32.85
C ARG A 146 28.38 -43.10 34.28
N LEU A 147 28.10 -42.21 35.21
CA LEU A 147 28.02 -42.51 36.64
C LEU A 147 26.68 -42.01 37.17
N GLY A 148 25.87 -42.90 37.74
CA GLY A 148 24.64 -42.53 38.42
C GLY A 148 24.92 -41.66 39.65
N MET A 149 23.94 -40.87 40.08
CA MET A 149 24.09 -40.05 41.30
C MET A 149 24.26 -40.95 42.53
N GLY A 150 25.35 -40.76 43.27
CA GLY A 150 25.76 -41.62 44.39
C GLY A 150 26.60 -42.84 44.00
N GLU A 151 26.75 -43.16 42.71
CA GLU A 151 27.54 -44.30 42.24
C GLU A 151 29.01 -43.91 41.97
N GLY A 152 29.93 -44.72 42.50
CA GLY A 152 31.36 -44.44 42.47
C GLY A 152 31.75 -43.16 43.22
N LEU A 153 33.03 -42.83 43.19
CA LEU A 153 33.52 -41.59 43.79
C LEU A 153 32.90 -40.36 43.12
N GLY A 154 32.81 -40.36 41.79
CA GLY A 154 32.27 -39.23 41.02
C GLY A 154 30.79 -38.96 41.25
N GLY A 155 29.95 -39.99 41.24
CA GLY A 155 28.52 -39.85 41.52
C GLY A 155 28.27 -39.42 42.97
N LEU A 156 29.09 -39.87 43.93
CA LEU A 156 29.01 -39.43 45.32
C LEU A 156 29.33 -37.94 45.48
N VAL A 157 30.37 -37.44 44.82
CA VAL A 157 30.71 -36.00 44.80
C VAL A 157 29.57 -35.20 44.18
N ALA A 158 29.01 -35.68 43.06
CA ALA A 158 27.89 -35.04 42.39
C ALA A 158 26.62 -34.95 43.27
N GLN A 159 26.34 -36.01 44.04
CA GLN A 159 25.18 -36.07 44.93
C GLN A 159 25.37 -35.23 46.21
N THR A 160 26.57 -35.23 46.79
CA THR A 160 26.82 -34.61 48.10
C THR A 160 27.29 -33.17 48.04
N ALA A 161 27.69 -32.69 46.85
CA ALA A 161 28.33 -31.39 46.64
C ALA A 161 29.55 -31.17 47.54
N ARG A 162 30.29 -32.23 47.85
CA ARG A 162 31.49 -32.21 48.71
C ARG A 162 32.67 -32.89 48.04
N PRO A 163 33.90 -32.37 48.20
CA PRO A 163 35.11 -33.06 47.78
C PRO A 163 35.21 -34.47 48.35
N TYR A 164 35.70 -35.40 47.55
CA TYR A 164 36.00 -36.77 47.97
C TYR A 164 37.37 -37.20 47.47
N VAL A 165 38.11 -37.93 48.31
CA VAL A 165 39.48 -38.37 48.02
C VAL A 165 39.67 -39.82 48.44
N THR A 166 40.37 -40.57 47.60
CA THR A 166 40.85 -41.93 47.90
C THR A 166 42.33 -42.05 47.53
N ASP A 167 43.11 -42.67 48.40
CA ASP A 167 44.53 -43.00 48.16
C ASP A 167 44.69 -44.33 47.41
N ASN A 168 43.66 -45.18 47.45
CA ASN A 168 43.54 -46.41 46.67
C ASN A 168 42.07 -46.77 46.42
N TYR A 169 41.59 -46.43 45.22
CA TYR A 169 40.22 -46.63 44.77
C TYR A 169 39.75 -48.08 44.92
N GLY A 170 40.56 -49.06 44.54
CA GLY A 170 40.16 -50.47 44.54
C GLY A 170 39.94 -51.07 45.93
N HIS A 171 40.44 -50.42 46.99
CA HIS A 171 40.31 -50.88 48.37
C HIS A 171 39.38 -50.01 49.23
N ASP A 172 38.79 -48.96 48.67
CA ASP A 172 38.05 -47.95 49.42
C ASP A 172 36.55 -48.25 49.51
N VAL A 173 36.14 -48.90 50.59
CA VAL A 173 34.74 -49.31 50.81
C VAL A 173 33.78 -48.17 51.18
N ARG A 174 34.24 -46.92 51.18
CA ARG A 174 33.44 -45.77 51.68
C ARG A 174 32.44 -45.20 50.66
N PHE A 175 32.48 -45.64 49.41
CA PHE A 175 31.53 -45.25 48.36
C PHE A 175 31.00 -46.48 47.61
N GLN A 176 29.92 -46.30 46.84
CA GLN A 176 29.27 -47.41 46.14
C GLN A 176 30.07 -47.80 44.89
N HIS A 177 30.70 -48.96 44.92
CA HIS A 177 31.33 -49.58 43.75
C HIS A 177 30.29 -50.16 42.78
N THR A 178 30.51 -49.99 41.48
CA THR A 178 29.68 -50.60 40.43
C THR A 178 30.57 -51.24 39.36
N HIS A 179 30.10 -52.34 38.79
CA HIS A 179 30.90 -53.12 37.84
C HIS A 179 31.37 -52.32 36.61
N SER A 180 30.52 -51.42 36.09
CA SER A 180 30.85 -50.57 34.95
C SER A 180 31.92 -49.52 35.27
N ILE A 181 31.80 -48.85 36.43
CA ILE A 181 32.74 -47.82 36.87
C ILE A 181 34.08 -48.47 37.23
N ASP A 182 34.06 -49.55 37.99
CA ASP A 182 35.29 -50.23 38.44
C ASP A 182 36.08 -50.81 37.27
N ALA A 183 35.39 -51.37 36.26
CA ALA A 183 36.04 -51.83 35.04
C ALA A 183 36.69 -50.68 34.26
N GLY A 184 36.00 -49.53 34.16
CA GLY A 184 36.56 -48.35 33.50
C GLY A 184 37.77 -47.76 34.22
N VAL A 185 37.70 -47.64 35.55
CA VAL A 185 38.79 -47.15 36.41
C VAL A 185 39.99 -48.11 36.37
N GLY A 186 39.72 -49.41 36.39
CA GLY A 186 40.73 -50.46 36.29
C GLY A 186 41.43 -50.49 34.92
N ASP A 187 40.68 -50.35 33.82
CA ASP A 187 41.24 -50.31 32.46
C ASP A 187 42.18 -49.10 32.25
N GLU A 188 41.87 -47.95 32.85
CA GLU A 188 42.73 -46.75 32.82
C GLU A 188 43.91 -46.84 33.81
N GLY A 189 43.81 -47.73 34.80
CA GLY A 189 44.84 -47.96 35.82
C GLY A 189 44.88 -46.91 36.92
N LEU A 190 43.76 -46.23 37.19
CA LEU A 190 43.71 -45.20 38.23
C LEU A 190 43.68 -45.82 39.63
N VAL A 191 44.52 -45.30 40.53
CA VAL A 191 44.66 -45.79 41.90
C VAL A 191 44.25 -44.73 42.91
N ALA A 192 44.85 -43.54 42.87
CA ALA A 192 44.46 -42.44 43.74
C ALA A 192 43.57 -41.46 42.97
N ILE A 193 42.45 -41.04 43.55
CA ILE A 193 41.47 -40.17 42.90
C ILE A 193 41.01 -39.09 43.87
N LEU A 194 41.10 -37.84 43.44
CA LEU A 194 40.48 -36.67 44.06
C LEU A 194 39.38 -36.15 43.13
N GLY A 195 38.15 -36.07 43.62
CA GLY A 195 37.02 -35.46 42.93
C GLY A 195 36.50 -34.25 43.72
N VAL A 196 36.27 -33.14 43.02
CA VAL A 196 35.68 -31.92 43.59
C VAL A 196 34.47 -31.46 42.76
N PRO A 197 33.40 -30.95 43.39
CA PRO A 197 32.21 -30.53 42.67
C PRO A 197 32.46 -29.21 41.91
N LEU A 198 31.94 -29.13 40.68
CA LEU A 198 31.80 -27.88 39.94
C LEU A 198 30.48 -27.24 40.37
N MET A 199 30.57 -26.17 41.16
CA MET A 199 29.42 -25.52 41.77
C MET A 199 29.03 -24.24 41.03
N LEU A 200 27.78 -24.16 40.60
CA LEU A 200 27.15 -22.93 40.12
C LEU A 200 26.08 -22.51 41.12
N GLY A 201 26.40 -21.54 41.98
CA GLY A 201 25.56 -21.20 43.13
C GLY A 201 25.40 -22.41 44.07
N ALA A 202 24.16 -22.88 44.25
CA ALA A 202 23.86 -24.06 45.06
C ALA A 202 23.82 -25.38 44.25
N GLN A 203 23.94 -25.31 42.93
CA GLN A 203 23.79 -26.46 42.03
C GLN A 203 25.14 -27.05 41.64
N VAL A 204 25.25 -28.38 41.67
CA VAL A 204 26.38 -29.10 41.06
C VAL A 204 26.10 -29.21 39.55
N ILE A 205 27.00 -28.69 38.73
CA ILE A 205 26.92 -28.79 37.25
C ILE A 205 27.79 -29.92 36.70
N GLY A 206 28.71 -30.44 37.51
CA GLY A 206 29.63 -31.51 37.15
C GLY A 206 30.65 -31.79 38.25
N VAL A 207 31.64 -32.63 37.95
CA VAL A 207 32.72 -32.97 38.88
C VAL A 207 34.05 -32.90 38.15
N LEU A 208 35.04 -32.27 38.77
CA LEU A 208 36.41 -32.19 38.29
C LEU A 208 37.28 -33.16 39.08
N PHE A 209 38.12 -33.92 38.37
CA PHE A 209 38.94 -34.97 38.95
C PHE A 209 40.41 -34.78 38.63
N ALA A 210 41.24 -35.19 39.59
CA ALA A 210 42.66 -35.38 39.43
C ALA A 210 43.04 -36.76 39.97
N SER A 211 43.83 -37.52 39.23
CA SER A 211 44.06 -38.94 39.52
C SER A 211 45.46 -39.41 39.14
N ASP A 212 46.00 -40.31 39.94
CA ASP A 212 47.30 -40.95 39.73
C ASP A 212 47.16 -42.46 39.57
N ARG A 213 48.04 -43.05 38.76
CA ARG A 213 48.11 -44.51 38.55
C ARG A 213 48.89 -45.22 39.67
N ARG A 214 49.26 -44.49 40.71
CA ARG A 214 49.94 -44.97 41.92
C ARG A 214 49.20 -44.48 43.16
N ALA A 215 49.37 -45.18 44.27
CA ALA A 215 48.84 -44.73 45.56
C ALA A 215 49.46 -43.37 45.93
N ARG A 216 48.61 -42.41 46.29
CA ARG A 216 48.97 -41.05 46.69
C ARG A 216 47.98 -40.56 47.73
N VAL A 217 48.50 -39.94 48.79
CA VAL A 217 47.67 -39.17 49.73
C VAL A 217 47.60 -37.74 49.20
N PHE A 218 46.39 -37.24 48.89
CA PHE A 218 46.21 -35.83 48.59
C PHE A 218 46.07 -35.04 49.89
N GLU A 219 46.93 -34.06 50.08
CA GLU A 219 46.95 -33.21 51.26
C GLU A 219 45.77 -32.22 51.25
N ARG A 220 45.44 -31.65 52.42
CA ARG A 220 44.31 -30.71 52.55
C ARG A 220 44.47 -29.49 51.65
N GLU A 221 45.70 -29.04 51.47
CA GLU A 221 46.06 -27.92 50.59
C GLU A 221 45.76 -28.25 49.12
N GLU A 222 46.03 -29.48 48.68
CA GLU A 222 45.76 -29.94 47.30
C GLU A 222 44.26 -30.05 47.03
N ILE A 223 43.49 -30.54 48.01
CA ILE A 223 42.03 -30.60 47.96
C ILE A 223 41.44 -29.18 47.87
N ALA A 224 41.94 -28.25 48.69
CA ALA A 224 41.49 -26.86 48.69
C ALA A 224 41.87 -26.12 47.40
N LEU A 225 43.05 -26.41 46.84
CA LEU A 225 43.52 -25.86 45.58
C LEU A 225 42.64 -26.29 44.40
N LEU A 226 42.37 -27.60 44.27
CA LEU A 226 41.48 -28.10 43.22
C LEU A 226 40.04 -27.62 43.41
N GLY A 227 39.56 -27.54 44.66
CA GLY A 227 38.23 -27.00 44.96
C GLY A 227 38.10 -25.52 44.56
N SER A 228 39.13 -24.72 44.82
CA SER A 228 39.16 -23.30 44.41
C SER A 228 39.22 -23.18 42.88
N PHE A 229 40.00 -24.04 42.23
CA PHE A 229 40.04 -24.10 40.77
C PHE A 229 38.70 -24.54 40.16
N ALA A 230 38.02 -25.51 40.76
CA ALA A 230 36.70 -25.98 40.34
C ALA A 230 35.64 -24.88 40.42
N ALA A 231 35.69 -24.01 41.42
CA ALA A 231 34.80 -22.85 41.51
C ALA A 231 35.00 -21.87 40.33
N LEU A 232 36.25 -21.60 39.95
CA LEU A 232 36.56 -20.78 38.76
C LEU A 232 36.13 -21.47 37.46
N ALA A 233 36.40 -22.77 37.35
CA ALA A 233 36.01 -23.58 36.20
C ALA A 233 34.48 -23.59 36.00
N ALA A 234 33.71 -23.72 37.08
CA ALA A 234 32.26 -23.69 37.01
C ALA A 234 31.71 -22.35 36.46
N ALA A 235 32.27 -21.23 36.90
CA ALA A 235 31.91 -19.90 36.39
C ALA A 235 32.29 -19.71 34.91
N ALA A 236 33.44 -20.25 34.49
CA ALA A 236 33.87 -20.20 33.08
C ALA A 236 32.96 -21.04 32.17
N ILE A 237 32.56 -22.24 32.62
CA ILE A 237 31.61 -23.11 31.91
C ILE A 237 30.25 -22.41 31.73
N ASP A 238 29.73 -21.82 32.80
CA ASP A 238 28.46 -21.08 32.75
C ASP A 238 28.50 -19.90 31.77
N THR A 239 29.58 -19.11 31.83
CA THR A 239 29.80 -17.99 30.89
C THR A 239 29.85 -18.46 29.43
N ALA A 240 30.53 -19.57 29.15
CA ALA A 240 30.63 -20.12 27.79
C ALA A 240 29.27 -20.64 27.28
N ASN A 241 28.48 -21.28 28.14
CA ASN A 241 27.12 -21.71 27.82
C ASN A 241 26.21 -20.51 27.49
N LEU A 242 26.19 -19.50 28.37
CA LEU A 242 25.37 -18.30 28.19
C LEU A 242 25.73 -17.53 26.91
N LEU A 243 27.03 -17.42 26.60
CA LEU A 243 27.50 -16.80 25.35
C LEU A 243 27.04 -17.58 24.11
N THR A 244 27.02 -18.91 24.19
CA THR A 244 26.58 -19.77 23.09
C THR A 244 25.08 -19.63 22.85
N GLU A 245 24.27 -19.68 23.91
CA GLU A 245 22.80 -19.48 23.83
C GLU A 245 22.45 -18.10 23.27
N THR A 246 23.10 -17.04 23.77
CA THR A 246 22.84 -15.66 23.33
C THR A 246 23.12 -15.48 21.83
N ARG A 247 24.20 -16.08 21.31
CA ARG A 247 24.52 -16.02 19.88
C ARG A 247 23.53 -16.77 19.01
N GLN A 248 23.06 -17.93 19.48
CA GLN A 248 22.03 -18.69 18.77
C GLN A 248 20.73 -17.88 18.68
N ALA A 249 20.28 -17.28 19.80
CA ALA A 249 19.10 -16.43 19.84
C ALA A 249 19.22 -15.20 18.92
N LEU A 250 20.41 -14.55 18.87
CA LEU A 250 20.65 -13.43 17.96
C LEU A 250 20.56 -13.86 16.49
N ASN A 251 21.19 -14.97 16.11
CA ASN A 251 21.15 -15.47 14.73
C ASN A 251 19.71 -15.83 14.29
N GLU A 252 18.91 -16.39 15.20
CA GLU A 252 17.48 -16.66 14.94
C GLU A 252 16.68 -15.38 14.75
N LEU A 253 16.91 -14.38 15.61
CA LEU A 253 16.24 -13.08 15.53
C LEU A 253 16.61 -12.32 14.24
N GLU A 254 17.88 -12.36 13.83
CA GLU A 254 18.34 -11.76 12.58
C GLU A 254 17.64 -12.38 11.37
N ARG A 255 17.59 -13.73 11.29
CA ARG A 255 16.85 -14.43 10.23
C ARG A 255 15.36 -14.09 10.22
N ALA A 256 14.73 -14.04 11.40
CA ALA A 256 13.32 -13.67 11.50
C ALA A 256 13.09 -12.22 11.01
N ASN A 257 13.97 -11.29 11.37
CA ASN A 257 13.91 -9.90 10.91
C ASN A 257 14.14 -9.75 9.41
N GLU A 258 15.06 -10.53 8.82
CA GLU A 258 15.27 -10.55 7.37
C GLU A 258 13.98 -11.00 6.64
N ILE A 259 13.33 -12.07 7.11
CA ILE A 259 12.06 -12.55 6.54
C ILE A 259 10.95 -11.50 6.69
N ILE A 260 10.88 -10.81 7.83
CA ILE A 260 9.89 -9.74 8.05
C ILE A 260 10.14 -8.56 7.10
N ARG A 261 11.40 -8.12 6.95
CA ARG A 261 11.76 -7.01 6.05
C ARG A 261 11.42 -7.31 4.60
N ASP A 262 11.72 -8.52 4.13
CA ASP A 262 11.39 -8.95 2.77
C ASP A 262 9.87 -8.91 2.51
N ARG A 263 9.06 -9.34 3.48
CA ARG A 263 7.59 -9.28 3.38
C ARG A 263 7.04 -7.85 3.47
N SER A 264 7.57 -7.00 4.34
CA SER A 264 7.08 -5.64 4.53
C SER A 264 7.30 -4.76 3.30
N GLY A 265 8.43 -4.89 2.60
CA GLY A 265 8.72 -4.11 1.39
C GLY A 265 7.77 -4.38 0.21
N VAL A 266 7.05 -5.50 0.22
CA VAL A 266 5.99 -5.82 -0.75
C VAL A 266 4.65 -5.19 -0.36
N ILE A 267 4.35 -5.11 0.94
CA ILE A 267 3.09 -4.55 1.44
C ILE A 267 3.10 -3.01 1.35
N GLU A 268 4.22 -2.36 1.68
CA GLU A 268 4.34 -0.89 1.63
C GLU A 268 4.18 -0.36 0.20
N ARG A 269 4.85 -0.97 -0.79
CA ARG A 269 4.70 -0.58 -2.21
C ARG A 269 3.26 -0.67 -2.70
N ALA A 270 2.53 -1.72 -2.32
CA ALA A 270 1.13 -1.87 -2.71
C ALA A 270 0.20 -0.84 -2.02
N SER A 271 0.54 -0.40 -0.80
CA SER A 271 -0.21 0.63 -0.06
C SER A 271 0.03 2.02 -0.64
N ASP A 272 1.28 2.39 -0.92
CA ASP A 272 1.64 3.70 -1.48
C ASP A 272 0.96 3.96 -2.83
N VAL A 273 0.88 2.92 -3.67
CA VAL A 273 0.13 2.99 -4.93
C VAL A 273 -1.34 3.28 -4.68
N HIS A 274 -1.95 2.61 -3.70
CA HIS A 274 -3.35 2.82 -3.39
C HIS A 274 -3.62 4.25 -2.90
N ASP A 275 -2.80 4.77 -1.99
CA ASP A 275 -2.94 6.12 -1.46
C ASP A 275 -2.77 7.17 -2.56
N ARG A 276 -1.78 6.98 -3.45
CA ARG A 276 -1.54 7.88 -4.58
C ARG A 276 -2.68 7.84 -5.60
N LEU A 277 -3.23 6.66 -5.88
CA LEU A 277 -4.42 6.51 -6.73
C LEU A 277 -5.67 7.14 -6.11
N ALA A 278 -5.88 6.98 -4.80
CA ALA A 278 -6.98 7.61 -4.08
C ALA A 278 -6.85 9.14 -4.08
N GLU A 279 -5.64 9.67 -3.91
CA GLU A 279 -5.38 11.11 -3.98
C GLU A 279 -5.70 11.69 -5.37
N LEU A 280 -5.41 10.96 -6.45
CA LEU A 280 -5.80 11.36 -7.81
C LEU A 280 -7.32 11.50 -7.94
N VAL A 281 -8.09 10.55 -7.37
CA VAL A 281 -9.55 10.65 -7.35
C VAL A 281 -10.01 11.90 -6.59
N LEU A 282 -9.44 12.15 -5.41
CA LEU A 282 -9.81 13.30 -4.57
C LEU A 282 -9.49 14.66 -5.20
N ARG A 283 -8.42 14.74 -6.01
CA ARG A 283 -8.05 15.97 -6.75
C ARG A 283 -8.84 16.16 -8.05
N GLY A 284 -9.73 15.23 -8.40
CA GLY A 284 -10.50 15.28 -9.65
C GLY A 284 -9.71 14.83 -10.88
N GLY A 285 -8.67 14.01 -10.69
CA GLY A 285 -7.89 13.41 -11.77
C GLY A 285 -8.75 12.56 -12.71
N GLY A 286 -8.33 12.46 -13.96
CA GLY A 286 -8.94 11.63 -14.98
C GLY A 286 -8.31 10.25 -15.10
N VAL A 287 -8.89 9.45 -15.98
CA VAL A 287 -8.42 8.10 -16.28
C VAL A 287 -6.96 8.09 -16.78
N HIS A 288 -6.57 9.10 -17.56
CA HIS A 288 -5.19 9.26 -18.01
C HIS A 288 -4.21 9.54 -16.87
N ASP A 289 -4.63 10.22 -15.80
CA ASP A 289 -3.77 10.48 -14.65
C ASP A 289 -3.50 9.19 -13.87
N VAL A 290 -4.51 8.33 -13.75
CA VAL A 290 -4.36 6.98 -13.17
C VAL A 290 -3.41 6.14 -14.01
N ALA A 291 -3.61 6.08 -15.32
CA ALA A 291 -2.74 5.33 -16.22
C ALA A 291 -1.28 5.82 -16.15
N ALA A 292 -1.05 7.14 -16.11
CA ALA A 292 0.27 7.73 -15.95
C ALA A 292 0.93 7.41 -14.60
N ALA A 293 0.18 7.45 -13.50
CA ALA A 293 0.70 7.12 -12.18
C ALA A 293 1.11 5.65 -12.07
N VAL A 294 0.32 4.74 -12.64
CA VAL A 294 0.65 3.31 -12.66
C VAL A 294 1.82 3.05 -13.59
N SER A 295 1.91 3.75 -14.72
CA SER A 295 3.05 3.65 -15.62
C SER A 295 4.37 3.99 -14.93
N GLN A 296 4.37 5.01 -14.07
CA GLN A 296 5.55 5.38 -13.26
C GLN A 296 5.92 4.32 -12.24
N VAL A 297 4.92 3.64 -11.65
CA VAL A 297 5.14 2.61 -10.62
C VAL A 297 5.67 1.32 -11.24
N LEU A 298 5.11 0.91 -12.38
CA LEU A 298 5.45 -0.32 -13.07
C LEU A 298 6.63 -0.16 -14.05
N ASP A 299 7.21 1.04 -14.16
CA ASP A 299 8.26 1.41 -15.11
C ASP A 299 7.97 0.93 -16.55
N SER A 300 6.70 1.08 -16.96
CA SER A 300 6.20 0.59 -18.24
C SER A 300 4.95 1.35 -18.67
N THR A 301 4.57 1.26 -19.94
CA THR A 301 3.44 2.01 -20.49
C THR A 301 2.12 1.34 -20.17
N VAL A 302 1.28 2.03 -19.39
CA VAL A 302 -0.12 1.67 -19.14
C VAL A 302 -1.03 2.66 -19.83
N GLU A 303 -1.98 2.15 -20.61
CA GLU A 303 -2.98 2.94 -21.33
C GLU A 303 -4.39 2.49 -20.95
N PHE A 304 -5.32 3.43 -20.94
CA PHE A 304 -6.73 3.10 -20.92
C PHE A 304 -7.25 2.95 -22.34
N THR A 305 -8.04 1.92 -22.57
CA THR A 305 -8.69 1.63 -23.85
C THR A 305 -10.18 1.41 -23.60
N ASP A 306 -11.03 2.03 -24.41
CA ASP A 306 -12.48 1.84 -24.32
C ASP A 306 -12.86 0.37 -24.62
N ALA A 307 -14.03 -0.05 -24.13
CA ALA A 307 -14.46 -1.45 -24.21
C ALA A 307 -14.55 -1.98 -25.65
N GLU A 308 -14.86 -1.11 -26.63
CA GLU A 308 -14.97 -1.47 -28.05
C GLU A 308 -13.61 -1.71 -28.73
N GLU A 309 -12.56 -1.04 -28.26
CA GLU A 309 -11.20 -1.12 -28.82
C GLU A 309 -10.32 -2.15 -28.11
N ALA A 310 -10.72 -2.56 -26.90
CA ALA A 310 -9.99 -3.51 -26.09
C ALA A 310 -10.06 -4.95 -26.65
N PRO A 311 -9.07 -5.82 -26.35
CA PRO A 311 -9.10 -7.21 -26.81
C PRO A 311 -10.24 -7.99 -26.14
N GLY A 312 -11.37 -8.16 -26.84
CA GLY A 312 -12.63 -8.64 -26.24
C GLY A 312 -12.53 -9.94 -25.43
N HIS A 313 -11.76 -10.94 -25.89
CA HIS A 313 -11.61 -12.19 -25.13
C HIS A 313 -10.80 -12.02 -23.83
N ALA A 314 -9.73 -11.21 -23.85
CA ALA A 314 -8.90 -10.95 -22.67
C ALA A 314 -9.63 -10.05 -21.68
N LEU A 315 -10.41 -9.09 -22.19
CA LEU A 315 -11.25 -8.22 -21.39
C LEU A 315 -12.34 -9.01 -20.64
N GLU A 316 -13.07 -9.89 -21.33
CA GLU A 316 -14.08 -10.74 -20.70
C GLU A 316 -13.47 -11.73 -19.69
N ALA A 317 -12.32 -12.34 -20.02
CA ALA A 317 -11.60 -13.21 -19.07
C ALA A 317 -11.20 -12.44 -17.81
N SER A 318 -10.61 -11.25 -17.98
CA SER A 318 -10.21 -10.40 -16.85
C SER A 318 -11.40 -9.98 -15.99
N ARG A 319 -12.55 -9.67 -16.61
CA ARG A 319 -13.78 -9.35 -15.89
C ARG A 319 -14.33 -10.54 -15.10
N ALA A 320 -14.34 -11.72 -15.71
CA ALA A 320 -14.88 -12.94 -15.10
C ALA A 320 -14.02 -13.42 -13.92
N ASP A 321 -12.70 -13.40 -14.10
CA ASP A 321 -11.75 -13.88 -13.10
C ASP A 321 -11.44 -12.81 -12.03
N GLY A 322 -11.72 -11.52 -12.31
CA GLY A 322 -11.38 -10.40 -11.43
C GLY A 322 -9.88 -10.10 -11.37
N HIS A 323 -9.12 -10.60 -12.34
CA HIS A 323 -7.66 -10.54 -12.38
C HIS A 323 -7.15 -9.95 -13.70
N ALA A 324 -5.95 -9.38 -13.69
CA ALA A 324 -5.30 -9.00 -14.94
C ALA A 324 -4.92 -10.26 -15.72
N VAL A 325 -5.23 -10.29 -17.02
CA VAL A 325 -5.01 -11.44 -17.90
C VAL A 325 -3.97 -11.09 -18.94
N ARG A 326 -3.05 -12.02 -19.18
CA ARG A 326 -2.04 -11.88 -20.23
C ARG A 326 -2.66 -12.05 -21.61
N HIS A 327 -2.38 -11.11 -22.50
CA HIS A 327 -2.77 -11.13 -23.90
C HIS A 327 -1.56 -10.81 -24.79
N ARG A 328 -0.99 -11.85 -25.42
CA ARG A 328 0.31 -11.77 -26.12
C ARG A 328 1.42 -11.31 -25.18
N ASP A 329 2.06 -10.18 -25.48
CA ASP A 329 3.10 -9.53 -24.67
C ASP A 329 2.52 -8.44 -23.74
N ASP A 330 1.20 -8.25 -23.72
CA ASP A 330 0.52 -7.23 -22.92
C ASP A 330 -0.27 -7.86 -21.76
N TRP A 331 -0.58 -7.06 -20.74
CA TRP A 331 -1.50 -7.43 -19.66
C TRP A 331 -2.73 -6.53 -19.67
N VAL A 332 -3.90 -7.15 -19.55
CA VAL A 332 -5.20 -6.49 -19.65
C VAL A 332 -5.93 -6.64 -18.32
N ALA A 333 -6.27 -5.52 -17.68
CA ALA A 333 -7.12 -5.49 -16.51
C ALA A 333 -8.46 -4.81 -16.85
N ALA A 334 -9.56 -5.53 -16.64
CA ALA A 334 -10.90 -5.05 -16.96
C ALA A 334 -11.31 -3.89 -16.05
N VAL A 335 -11.77 -2.80 -16.67
CA VAL A 335 -12.42 -1.68 -16.01
C VAL A 335 -13.92 -1.89 -16.12
N ALA A 336 -14.52 -2.43 -15.06
CA ALA A 336 -15.95 -2.74 -15.01
C ALA A 336 -16.62 -2.13 -13.77
N ALA A 337 -17.90 -1.75 -13.91
CA ALA A 337 -18.74 -1.27 -12.80
C ALA A 337 -20.13 -1.90 -12.91
N GLY A 338 -20.62 -2.51 -11.82
CA GLY A 338 -21.97 -3.10 -11.80
C GLY A 338 -22.22 -4.23 -12.82
N GLY A 339 -21.15 -4.86 -13.32
CA GLY A 339 -21.22 -5.89 -14.37
C GLY A 339 -21.11 -5.37 -15.80
N GLU A 340 -21.14 -4.04 -16.01
CA GLU A 340 -20.91 -3.39 -17.30
C GLU A 340 -19.41 -3.17 -17.53
N LEU A 341 -18.92 -3.46 -18.74
CA LEU A 341 -17.56 -3.16 -19.17
C LEU A 341 -17.47 -1.71 -19.63
N LEU A 342 -16.63 -0.93 -18.94
CA LEU A 342 -16.35 0.46 -19.29
C LEU A 342 -15.09 0.59 -20.15
N GLY A 343 -14.15 -0.35 -20.02
CA GLY A 343 -12.92 -0.39 -20.79
C GLY A 343 -11.88 -1.32 -20.18
N ALA A 344 -10.61 -1.07 -20.48
CA ALA A 344 -9.49 -1.84 -19.95
C ALA A 344 -8.29 -0.94 -19.66
N LEU A 345 -7.51 -1.29 -18.63
CA LEU A 345 -6.12 -0.84 -18.53
C LEU A 345 -5.23 -1.88 -19.19
N VAL A 346 -4.39 -1.44 -20.12
CA VAL A 346 -3.49 -2.28 -20.90
C VAL A 346 -2.05 -1.88 -20.59
N LEU A 347 -1.30 -2.79 -19.97
CA LEU A 347 0.14 -2.68 -19.76
C LEU A 347 0.87 -3.29 -20.96
N ARG A 348 1.70 -2.50 -21.64
CA ARG A 348 2.35 -2.89 -22.90
C ARG A 348 3.72 -3.55 -22.69
N GLY A 349 4.04 -4.54 -23.52
CA GLY A 349 5.40 -5.05 -23.70
C GLY A 349 6.02 -5.72 -22.47
N HIS A 350 5.20 -6.41 -21.67
CA HIS A 350 5.59 -7.03 -20.42
C HIS A 350 5.27 -8.56 -20.41
N PRO A 351 6.23 -9.43 -20.78
CA PRO A 351 5.96 -10.86 -21.01
C PRO A 351 5.65 -11.67 -19.74
N GLY A 352 6.02 -11.14 -18.56
CA GLY A 352 5.71 -11.72 -17.25
C GLY A 352 5.64 -10.62 -16.21
N LEU A 353 4.54 -10.60 -15.45
CA LEU A 353 4.26 -9.60 -14.43
C LEU A 353 4.33 -10.29 -13.06
N ASP A 354 5.03 -9.68 -12.10
CA ASP A 354 5.07 -10.24 -10.75
C ASP A 354 3.70 -10.09 -10.06
N PRO A 355 3.38 -10.88 -9.01
CA PRO A 355 2.08 -10.81 -8.36
C PRO A 355 1.76 -9.46 -7.69
N VAL A 356 2.77 -8.66 -7.37
CA VAL A 356 2.61 -7.32 -6.77
C VAL A 356 2.20 -6.34 -7.86
N ASP A 357 2.89 -6.35 -8.98
CA ASP A 357 2.64 -5.51 -10.15
C ASP A 357 1.31 -5.84 -10.80
N GLN A 358 0.94 -7.14 -10.84
CA GLN A 358 -0.39 -7.57 -11.26
C GLN A 358 -1.49 -6.97 -10.38
N ARG A 359 -1.32 -7.01 -9.05
CA ARG A 359 -2.26 -6.39 -8.10
C ARG A 359 -2.30 -4.86 -8.23
N THR A 360 -1.17 -4.22 -8.53
CA THR A 360 -1.09 -2.78 -8.81
C THR A 360 -1.97 -2.42 -10.01
N LEU A 361 -1.85 -3.17 -11.11
CA LEU A 361 -2.67 -2.97 -12.32
C LEU A 361 -4.17 -3.24 -12.05
N GLU A 362 -4.50 -4.30 -11.31
CA GLU A 362 -5.88 -4.64 -10.92
C GLU A 362 -6.51 -3.55 -10.03
N ARG A 363 -5.77 -3.04 -9.04
CA ARG A 363 -6.23 -1.93 -8.18
C ARG A 363 -6.46 -0.66 -8.98
N ALA A 364 -5.57 -0.36 -9.92
CA ALA A 364 -5.73 0.78 -10.82
C ALA A 364 -6.98 0.66 -11.69
N ALA A 365 -7.28 -0.55 -12.19
CA ALA A 365 -8.49 -0.78 -12.97
C ALA A 365 -9.75 -0.54 -12.12
N MET A 366 -9.76 -1.00 -10.86
CA MET A 366 -10.84 -0.73 -9.92
C MET A 366 -11.03 0.77 -9.63
N VAL A 367 -9.94 1.51 -9.40
CA VAL A 367 -10.00 2.97 -9.20
C VAL A 367 -10.52 3.68 -10.46
N THR A 368 -10.08 3.22 -11.63
CA THR A 368 -10.57 3.73 -12.92
C THR A 368 -12.06 3.48 -13.10
N SER A 369 -12.57 2.31 -12.69
CA SER A 369 -14.01 2.02 -12.70
C SER A 369 -14.79 3.00 -11.84
N LEU A 370 -14.30 3.31 -10.64
CA LEU A 370 -14.94 4.27 -9.74
C LEU A 370 -14.94 5.69 -10.34
N LEU A 371 -13.85 6.11 -10.96
CA LEU A 371 -13.76 7.41 -11.64
C LEU A 371 -14.76 7.53 -12.79
N LEU A 372 -14.85 6.52 -13.65
CA LEU A 372 -15.78 6.51 -14.77
C LEU A 372 -17.23 6.46 -14.30
N LEU A 373 -17.54 5.65 -13.29
CA LEU A 373 -18.87 5.60 -12.70
C LEU A 373 -19.27 6.93 -12.07
N ALA A 374 -18.37 7.57 -11.31
CA ALA A 374 -18.63 8.87 -10.69
C ALA A 374 -18.88 9.96 -11.75
N ARG A 375 -18.09 9.98 -12.84
CA ARG A 375 -18.30 10.90 -13.97
C ARG A 375 -19.64 10.67 -14.67
N ARG A 376 -20.00 9.42 -14.93
CA ARG A 376 -21.29 9.05 -15.53
C ARG A 376 -22.46 9.47 -14.63
N SER A 377 -22.40 9.15 -13.34
CA SER A 377 -23.44 9.55 -12.38
C SER A 377 -23.57 11.06 -12.24
N ALA A 378 -22.45 11.80 -12.28
CA ALA A 378 -22.47 13.25 -12.27
C ALA A 378 -23.13 13.82 -13.54
N ALA A 379 -22.78 13.31 -14.73
CA ALA A 379 -23.38 13.71 -15.99
C ALA A 379 -24.89 13.41 -16.04
N GLU A 380 -25.31 12.22 -15.60
CA GLU A 380 -26.72 11.82 -15.51
C GLU A 380 -27.51 12.70 -14.51
N ALA A 381 -26.91 13.05 -13.37
CA ALA A 381 -27.51 13.95 -12.40
C ALA A 381 -27.66 15.38 -12.96
N GLU A 382 -26.64 15.89 -13.64
CA GLU A 382 -26.69 17.20 -14.30
C GLU A 382 -27.77 17.24 -15.39
N GLN A 383 -27.86 16.18 -16.22
CA GLN A 383 -28.93 16.03 -17.21
C GLN A 383 -30.32 16.01 -16.57
N ARG A 384 -30.48 15.32 -15.44
CA ARG A 384 -31.75 15.30 -14.69
C ARG A 384 -32.13 16.71 -14.22
N VAL A 385 -31.17 17.47 -13.68
CA VAL A 385 -31.38 18.86 -13.24
C VAL A 385 -31.73 19.79 -14.42
N ARG A 386 -31.13 19.59 -15.61
CA ARG A 386 -31.52 20.31 -16.84
C ARG A 386 -32.96 19.99 -17.26
N GLY A 387 -33.34 18.72 -17.24
CA GLY A 387 -34.69 18.27 -17.56
C GLY A 387 -35.74 18.86 -16.61
N GLU A 388 -35.49 18.80 -15.30
CA GLU A 388 -36.36 19.40 -14.29
C GLU A 388 -36.51 20.92 -14.45
N LEU A 389 -35.43 21.63 -14.84
CA LEU A 389 -35.53 23.06 -15.13
C LEU A 389 -36.43 23.33 -16.34
N LEU A 390 -36.30 22.55 -17.41
CA LEU A 390 -37.17 22.69 -18.58
C LEU A 390 -38.62 22.33 -18.23
N ASP A 391 -38.87 21.25 -17.50
CA ASP A 391 -40.22 20.89 -17.06
C ASP A 391 -40.84 21.98 -16.18
N ASP A 392 -40.06 22.62 -15.30
CA ASP A 392 -40.51 23.76 -14.50
C ASP A 392 -40.93 24.97 -15.36
N LEU A 393 -40.19 25.23 -16.45
CA LEU A 393 -40.53 26.28 -17.42
C LEU A 393 -41.82 25.92 -18.18
N LEU A 394 -41.93 24.67 -18.65
CA LEU A 394 -43.05 24.19 -19.48
C LEU A 394 -44.36 24.01 -18.71
N ASP A 395 -44.29 23.66 -17.41
CA ASP A 395 -45.48 23.53 -16.56
C ASP A 395 -46.14 24.89 -16.25
N GLY A 396 -45.48 26.01 -16.54
CA GLY A 396 -46.01 27.35 -16.24
C GLY A 396 -46.23 27.58 -14.75
N ARG A 397 -45.47 26.90 -13.88
CA ARG A 397 -45.57 27.12 -12.43
C ARG A 397 -45.10 28.53 -12.11
N ASP A 398 -45.85 29.23 -11.24
CA ASP A 398 -45.46 30.54 -10.72
C ASP A 398 -44.23 30.39 -9.81
N ARG A 399 -43.05 30.37 -10.43
CA ARG A 399 -41.75 30.24 -9.78
C ARG A 399 -40.99 31.55 -9.90
N ASP A 400 -40.24 31.88 -8.86
CA ASP A 400 -39.44 33.11 -8.82
C ASP A 400 -38.47 33.16 -10.03
N PRO A 401 -38.62 34.18 -10.92
CA PRO A 401 -37.74 34.41 -12.05
C PRO A 401 -36.24 34.44 -11.71
N ARG A 402 -35.88 34.91 -10.51
CA ARG A 402 -34.47 34.97 -10.07
C ARG A 402 -33.90 33.58 -9.87
N LEU A 403 -34.66 32.69 -9.23
CA LEU A 403 -34.24 31.31 -8.98
C LEU A 403 -34.09 30.51 -10.29
N LEU A 404 -34.95 30.78 -11.28
CA LEU A 404 -34.84 30.18 -12.61
C LEU A 404 -33.57 30.63 -13.33
N ARG A 405 -33.22 31.93 -13.29
CA ARG A 405 -31.95 32.44 -13.84
C ARG A 405 -30.74 31.83 -13.17
N GLU A 406 -30.69 31.81 -11.84
CA GLU A 406 -29.56 31.22 -11.09
C GLU A 406 -29.36 29.73 -11.44
N ARG A 407 -30.45 28.96 -11.59
CA ARG A 407 -30.36 27.56 -12.03
C ARG A 407 -29.88 27.43 -13.47
N ALA A 408 -30.36 28.28 -14.37
CA ALA A 408 -29.99 28.24 -15.78
C ALA A 408 -28.52 28.65 -16.00
N GLU A 409 -28.05 29.71 -15.32
CA GLU A 409 -26.65 30.16 -15.36
C GLU A 409 -25.69 29.05 -14.93
N ARG A 410 -26.02 28.31 -13.85
CA ARG A 410 -25.23 27.16 -13.38
C ARG A 410 -25.17 26.01 -14.38
N LEU A 411 -26.11 25.94 -15.32
CA LEU A 411 -26.20 24.93 -16.37
C LEU A 411 -25.70 25.45 -17.73
N HIS A 412 -25.18 26.67 -17.77
CA HIS A 412 -24.76 27.39 -18.97
C HIS A 412 -25.87 27.59 -20.00
N ALA A 413 -27.11 27.76 -19.54
CA ALA A 413 -28.25 28.16 -20.37
C ALA A 413 -28.64 29.61 -20.01
N ASP A 414 -28.72 30.48 -21.02
CA ASP A 414 -29.14 31.87 -20.85
C ASP A 414 -30.64 31.97 -21.16
N LEU A 415 -31.51 32.15 -20.15
CA LEU A 415 -32.97 32.25 -20.35
C LEU A 415 -33.45 33.61 -20.86
N ASP A 416 -32.59 34.63 -20.91
CA ASP A 416 -32.93 35.97 -21.38
C ASP A 416 -32.71 36.11 -22.91
N ALA A 417 -31.97 35.17 -23.53
CA ALA A 417 -31.85 35.06 -24.97
C ALA A 417 -33.19 34.67 -25.65
N THR A 418 -33.25 34.86 -26.98
CA THR A 418 -34.36 34.37 -27.81
C THR A 418 -34.22 32.86 -28.01
N HIS A 419 -35.26 32.08 -27.73
CA HIS A 419 -35.28 30.63 -27.87
C HIS A 419 -36.40 30.14 -28.76
N VAL A 420 -36.28 28.91 -29.25
CA VAL A 420 -37.36 28.15 -29.87
C VAL A 420 -37.58 26.88 -29.07
N VAL A 421 -38.85 26.57 -28.79
CA VAL A 421 -39.26 25.30 -28.21
C VAL A 421 -39.51 24.31 -29.34
N LEU A 422 -38.92 23.12 -29.24
CA LEU A 422 -38.98 22.07 -30.25
C LEU A 422 -39.59 20.82 -29.62
N ALA A 423 -40.66 20.31 -30.20
CA ALA A 423 -41.25 19.03 -29.83
C ALA A 423 -40.81 17.97 -30.85
N ALA A 424 -40.00 17.00 -30.42
CA ALA A 424 -39.48 15.93 -31.26
C ALA A 424 -40.14 14.59 -30.92
N ARG A 425 -40.52 13.83 -31.95
CA ARG A 425 -41.14 12.51 -31.79
C ARG A 425 -40.70 11.56 -32.88
N LEU A 426 -40.44 10.32 -32.46
CA LEU A 426 -40.18 9.18 -33.33
C LEU A 426 -41.46 8.70 -34.01
N GLU A 427 -41.35 8.27 -35.26
CA GLU A 427 -42.38 7.45 -35.91
C GLU A 427 -42.09 5.97 -35.61
N SER A 428 -42.66 5.43 -34.53
CA SER A 428 -42.42 4.02 -34.16
C SER A 428 -43.30 3.07 -34.98
N THR A 429 -42.68 2.05 -35.57
CA THR A 429 -43.35 0.92 -36.23
C THR A 429 -43.03 -0.43 -35.56
N GLY A 430 -42.34 -0.42 -34.41
CA GLY A 430 -41.83 -1.61 -33.71
C GLY A 430 -42.70 -2.09 -32.54
N ASP A 431 -42.27 -3.17 -31.88
CA ASP A 431 -42.87 -3.61 -30.61
C ASP A 431 -42.52 -2.68 -29.43
N ALA A 432 -43.16 -2.88 -28.28
CA ALA A 432 -43.02 -1.99 -27.12
C ALA A 432 -41.57 -1.90 -26.57
N GLU A 433 -40.77 -2.95 -26.74
CA GLU A 433 -39.40 -3.00 -26.25
C GLU A 433 -38.45 -2.23 -27.19
N GLN A 434 -38.62 -2.41 -28.50
CA GLN A 434 -37.94 -1.63 -29.53
C GLN A 434 -38.29 -0.14 -29.43
N GLU A 435 -39.56 0.19 -29.19
CA GLU A 435 -40.01 1.57 -29.01
C GLU A 435 -39.38 2.22 -27.77
N ALA A 436 -39.29 1.49 -26.65
CA ALA A 436 -38.60 1.99 -25.46
C ALA A 436 -37.10 2.21 -25.69
N ALA A 437 -36.44 1.32 -26.44
CA ALA A 437 -35.03 1.48 -26.80
C ALA A 437 -34.80 2.67 -27.76
N ALA A 438 -35.69 2.85 -28.75
CA ALA A 438 -35.65 3.99 -29.66
C ALA A 438 -35.85 5.32 -28.92
N ARG A 439 -36.81 5.38 -27.99
CA ARG A 439 -37.02 6.56 -27.13
C ARG A 439 -35.79 6.92 -26.30
N ARG A 440 -35.08 5.93 -25.74
CA ARG A 440 -33.82 6.17 -25.01
C ARG A 440 -32.73 6.75 -25.91
N ARG A 441 -32.60 6.24 -27.14
CA ARG A 441 -31.67 6.77 -28.16
C ARG A 441 -32.02 8.21 -28.53
N LEU A 442 -33.29 8.50 -28.81
CA LEU A 442 -33.77 9.87 -29.10
C LEU A 442 -33.46 10.82 -27.94
N TRP A 443 -33.78 10.44 -26.70
CA TRP A 443 -33.52 11.26 -25.53
C TRP A 443 -32.02 11.57 -25.35
N SER A 444 -31.16 10.56 -25.53
CA SER A 444 -29.71 10.74 -25.47
C SER A 444 -29.20 11.71 -26.56
N ALA A 445 -29.64 11.53 -27.80
CA ALA A 445 -29.26 12.39 -28.93
C ALA A 445 -29.74 13.84 -28.74
N ALA A 446 -30.98 14.01 -28.28
CA ALA A 446 -31.57 15.33 -28.01
C ALA A 446 -30.86 16.05 -26.85
N ASN A 447 -30.52 15.35 -25.77
CA ASN A 447 -29.73 15.92 -24.68
C ASN A 447 -28.34 16.37 -25.14
N HIS A 448 -27.65 15.55 -25.93
CA HIS A 448 -26.35 15.92 -26.48
C HIS A 448 -26.45 17.17 -27.39
N LEU A 449 -27.47 17.21 -28.25
CA LEU A 449 -27.72 18.36 -29.12
C LEU A 449 -28.05 19.63 -28.33
N ALA A 450 -28.86 19.53 -27.28
CA ALA A 450 -29.17 20.65 -26.41
C ALA A 450 -27.92 21.16 -25.68
N ALA A 451 -27.15 20.27 -25.06
CA ALA A 451 -25.94 20.63 -24.33
C ALA A 451 -24.90 21.34 -25.22
N THR A 452 -24.68 20.84 -26.45
CA THR A 452 -23.74 21.44 -27.40
C THR A 452 -24.18 22.80 -27.94
N ARG A 453 -25.47 23.15 -27.81
CA ARG A 453 -26.03 24.44 -28.19
C ARG A 453 -26.43 25.31 -27.00
N HIS A 454 -25.95 25.01 -25.80
CA HIS A 454 -26.29 25.75 -24.59
C HIS A 454 -27.80 25.83 -24.31
N GLY A 455 -28.53 24.79 -24.74
CA GLY A 455 -29.98 24.64 -24.55
C GLY A 455 -30.35 23.61 -23.48
N LEU A 456 -31.66 23.38 -23.33
CA LEU A 456 -32.23 22.40 -22.40
C LEU A 456 -32.99 21.30 -23.16
N ALA A 457 -33.11 20.12 -22.57
CA ALA A 457 -33.93 19.04 -23.11
C ALA A 457 -34.58 18.22 -21.99
N ALA A 458 -35.79 17.71 -22.25
CA ALA A 458 -36.60 16.93 -21.32
C ALA A 458 -37.43 15.86 -22.05
N ALA A 459 -37.63 14.71 -21.42
CA ALA A 459 -38.52 13.67 -21.95
C ALA A 459 -39.96 13.99 -21.58
N ARG A 460 -40.85 14.13 -22.56
CA ARG A 460 -42.24 14.53 -22.32
C ARG A 460 -43.18 13.98 -23.40
N ASP A 461 -44.40 13.62 -23.01
CA ASP A 461 -45.49 13.17 -23.90
C ASP A 461 -45.07 12.10 -24.93
N GLY A 462 -44.28 11.11 -24.48
CA GLY A 462 -43.80 10.01 -25.33
C GLY A 462 -42.74 10.40 -26.38
N GLY A 463 -42.24 11.64 -26.34
CA GLY A 463 -41.17 12.17 -27.18
C GLY A 463 -40.14 12.95 -26.35
N THR A 464 -39.48 13.93 -26.97
CA THR A 464 -38.48 14.78 -26.31
C THR A 464 -38.71 16.23 -26.68
N VAL A 465 -38.59 17.12 -25.70
CA VAL A 465 -38.71 18.56 -25.88
C VAL A 465 -37.33 19.17 -25.78
N LEU A 466 -36.99 20.09 -26.68
CA LEU A 466 -35.77 20.86 -26.62
C LEU A 466 -36.10 22.35 -26.54
N LEU A 467 -35.31 23.08 -25.76
CA LEU A 467 -35.30 24.53 -25.74
C LEU A 467 -33.92 24.97 -26.23
N LEU A 468 -33.86 25.52 -27.44
CA LEU A 468 -32.60 25.91 -28.08
C LEU A 468 -32.58 27.42 -28.35
N PRO A 469 -31.42 28.08 -28.20
CA PRO A 469 -31.29 29.49 -28.58
C PRO A 469 -31.47 29.67 -30.09
N ALA A 470 -32.31 30.64 -30.48
CA ALA A 470 -32.72 30.89 -31.85
C ALA A 470 -31.71 31.72 -32.66
N HIS A 471 -30.88 32.52 -31.98
CA HIS A 471 -29.94 33.48 -32.60
C HIS A 471 -30.56 34.18 -33.82
N THR A 472 -29.92 34.12 -35.00
CA THR A 472 -30.41 34.71 -36.26
C THR A 472 -31.18 33.72 -37.14
N THR A 473 -31.40 32.50 -36.67
CA THR A 473 -31.96 31.40 -37.47
C THR A 473 -33.48 31.40 -37.35
N ALA A 474 -34.19 31.24 -38.47
CA ALA A 474 -35.64 31.10 -38.46
C ALA A 474 -36.05 29.81 -37.73
N ALA A 475 -37.23 29.81 -37.07
CA ALA A 475 -37.73 28.66 -36.34
C ALA A 475 -37.92 27.43 -37.25
N SER A 476 -38.40 27.65 -38.49
CA SER A 476 -38.54 26.62 -39.53
C SER A 476 -37.21 25.94 -39.87
N GLU A 477 -36.16 26.73 -40.10
CA GLU A 477 -34.81 26.22 -40.43
C GLU A 477 -34.23 25.42 -39.27
N LEU A 478 -34.38 25.91 -38.03
CA LEU A 478 -33.92 25.22 -36.84
C LEU A 478 -34.67 23.89 -36.66
N ALA A 479 -35.99 23.85 -36.84
CA ALA A 479 -36.78 22.63 -36.77
C ALA A 479 -36.31 21.59 -37.78
N SER A 480 -36.16 21.99 -39.04
CA SER A 480 -35.68 21.14 -40.13
C SER A 480 -34.30 20.56 -39.84
N HIS A 481 -33.38 21.41 -39.36
CA HIS A 481 -32.03 21.00 -39.01
C HIS A 481 -32.01 20.02 -37.82
N VAL A 482 -32.81 20.27 -36.79
CA VAL A 482 -32.91 19.38 -35.61
C VAL A 482 -33.52 18.03 -35.99
N ALA A 483 -34.57 18.01 -36.83
CA ALA A 483 -35.16 16.77 -37.35
C ALA A 483 -34.12 15.92 -38.09
N GLY A 484 -33.35 16.54 -39.00
CA GLY A 484 -32.28 15.85 -39.73
C GLY A 484 -31.20 15.30 -38.81
N ARG A 485 -30.69 16.12 -37.89
CA ARG A 485 -29.61 15.73 -36.95
C ARG A 485 -30.04 14.61 -36.00
N LEU A 486 -31.24 14.66 -35.47
CA LEU A 486 -31.75 13.61 -34.60
C LEU A 486 -32.00 12.33 -35.39
N SER A 487 -32.52 12.43 -36.61
CA SER A 487 -32.75 11.26 -37.47
C SER A 487 -31.45 10.57 -37.86
N GLU A 488 -30.41 11.33 -38.20
CA GLU A 488 -29.07 10.82 -38.48
C GLU A 488 -28.47 10.12 -37.26
N ALA A 489 -28.58 10.73 -36.07
CA ALA A 489 -27.97 10.21 -34.85
C ALA A 489 -28.56 8.88 -34.37
N ILE A 490 -29.83 8.62 -34.64
CA ILE A 490 -30.52 7.42 -34.16
C ILE A 490 -30.89 6.43 -35.28
N HIS A 491 -30.60 6.79 -36.54
CA HIS A 491 -30.92 6.03 -37.76
C HIS A 491 -32.42 5.74 -37.94
N GLU A 492 -33.30 6.62 -37.48
CA GLU A 492 -34.76 6.51 -37.60
C GLU A 492 -35.38 7.89 -37.87
N SER A 493 -36.53 7.96 -38.53
CA SER A 493 -37.19 9.24 -38.84
C SER A 493 -37.71 9.93 -37.58
N VAL A 494 -37.23 11.15 -37.32
CA VAL A 494 -37.69 12.02 -36.23
C VAL A 494 -38.43 13.21 -36.81
N THR A 495 -39.69 13.36 -36.40
CA THR A 495 -40.51 14.52 -36.75
C THR A 495 -40.34 15.59 -35.67
N VAL A 496 -40.18 16.87 -36.05
CA VAL A 496 -39.95 17.97 -35.11
C VAL A 496 -40.87 19.15 -35.41
N GLY A 497 -41.71 19.55 -34.44
CA GLY A 497 -42.46 20.80 -34.50
C GLY A 497 -41.74 21.90 -33.73
N ALA A 498 -41.77 23.14 -34.21
CA ALA A 498 -41.19 24.31 -33.55
C ALA A 498 -42.24 25.37 -33.20
N SER A 499 -42.01 26.07 -32.09
CA SER A 499 -42.72 27.29 -31.73
C SER A 499 -42.22 28.50 -32.50
N ALA A 500 -42.94 29.62 -32.42
CA ALA A 500 -42.34 30.92 -32.71
C ALA A 500 -41.17 31.23 -31.75
N PRO A 501 -40.21 32.09 -32.13
CA PRO A 501 -39.15 32.54 -31.23
C PRO A 501 -39.74 33.24 -30.00
N VAL A 502 -39.22 32.90 -28.82
CA VAL A 502 -39.69 33.41 -27.51
C VAL A 502 -38.54 34.09 -26.78
N GLU A 503 -38.83 35.25 -26.19
CA GLU A 503 -37.87 36.03 -25.40
C GLU A 503 -38.29 36.16 -23.94
N GLY A 504 -37.30 36.27 -23.05
CA GLY A 504 -37.49 36.55 -21.63
C GLY A 504 -38.17 35.41 -20.86
N LEU A 505 -37.78 34.16 -21.13
CA LEU A 505 -38.40 32.97 -20.53
C LEU A 505 -38.29 32.93 -19.00
N ALA A 506 -37.24 33.56 -18.44
CA ALA A 506 -37.11 33.68 -16.99
C ALA A 506 -38.23 34.49 -16.33
N GLY A 507 -38.78 35.50 -17.02
CA GLY A 507 -39.79 36.41 -16.47
C GLY A 507 -41.24 35.99 -16.75
N TRP A 508 -41.47 35.06 -17.68
CA TRP A 508 -42.80 34.76 -18.21
C TRP A 508 -42.91 33.26 -18.57
N THR A 509 -42.98 32.39 -17.56
CA THR A 509 -43.05 30.92 -17.76
C THR A 509 -44.28 30.48 -18.57
N GLU A 510 -45.38 31.23 -18.51
CA GLU A 510 -46.57 31.02 -19.37
C GLU A 510 -46.22 31.03 -20.87
N ARG A 511 -45.23 31.82 -21.30
CA ARG A 511 -44.78 31.86 -22.70
C ARG A 511 -44.08 30.57 -23.11
N ALA A 512 -43.32 29.94 -22.20
CA ALA A 512 -42.68 28.66 -22.45
C ALA A 512 -43.71 27.55 -22.65
N ALA A 513 -44.75 27.55 -21.80
CA ALA A 513 -45.87 26.62 -21.90
C ALA A 513 -46.65 26.79 -23.22
N ALA A 514 -46.98 28.04 -23.58
CA ALA A 514 -47.67 28.36 -24.84
C ALA A 514 -46.84 27.94 -26.07
N ALA A 515 -45.55 28.23 -26.06
CA ALA A 515 -44.62 27.84 -27.12
C ALA A 515 -44.50 26.32 -27.26
N TYR A 516 -44.49 25.58 -26.14
CA TYR A 516 -44.51 24.13 -26.18
C TYR A 516 -45.78 23.58 -26.83
N VAL A 517 -46.95 24.11 -26.46
CA VAL A 517 -48.23 23.73 -27.08
C VAL A 517 -48.23 24.03 -28.58
N GLU A 518 -47.69 25.17 -29.02
CA GLU A 518 -47.53 25.50 -30.44
C GLU A 518 -46.60 24.51 -31.16
N ALA A 519 -45.45 24.19 -30.56
CA ALA A 519 -44.51 23.21 -31.11
C ALA A 519 -45.16 21.82 -31.26
N GLN A 520 -45.95 21.39 -30.28
CA GLN A 520 -46.72 20.14 -30.35
C GLN A 520 -47.76 20.17 -31.47
N ARG A 521 -48.48 21.27 -31.65
CA ARG A 521 -49.45 21.42 -32.75
C ARG A 521 -48.78 21.33 -34.12
N CYS A 522 -47.61 21.96 -34.29
CA CYS A 522 -46.82 21.85 -35.52
C CYS A 522 -46.36 20.41 -35.77
N LEU A 523 -45.88 19.72 -34.73
CA LEU A 523 -45.49 18.32 -34.79
C LEU A 523 -46.66 17.42 -35.21
N ASP A 524 -47.82 17.59 -34.58
CA ASP A 524 -49.00 16.79 -34.87
C ASP A 524 -49.55 17.10 -36.28
N ALA A 525 -49.47 18.35 -36.73
CA ALA A 525 -49.81 18.75 -38.09
C ALA A 525 -48.90 18.07 -39.14
N LEU A 526 -47.58 17.99 -38.92
CA LEU A 526 -46.67 17.24 -39.80
C LEU A 526 -47.11 15.79 -39.95
N ARG A 527 -47.44 15.13 -38.83
CA ARG A 527 -47.83 13.72 -38.82
C ARG A 527 -49.18 13.50 -39.52
N LEU A 528 -50.17 14.37 -39.27
CA LEU A 528 -51.48 14.31 -39.91
C LEU A 528 -51.42 14.54 -41.43
N LEU A 529 -50.48 15.39 -41.88
CA LEU A 529 -50.24 15.67 -43.30
C LEU A 529 -49.33 14.64 -43.98
N GLY A 530 -48.88 13.59 -43.27
CA GLY A 530 -47.98 12.57 -43.81
C GLY A 530 -46.56 13.06 -44.08
N ARG A 531 -46.13 14.16 -43.43
CA ARG A 531 -44.79 14.77 -43.54
C ARG A 531 -43.86 14.33 -42.39
N SER A 532 -44.01 13.08 -41.96
CA SER A 532 -43.18 12.49 -40.91
C SER A 532 -41.69 12.48 -41.27
N GLY A 533 -40.82 12.64 -40.26
CA GLY A 533 -39.37 12.77 -40.43
C GLY A 533 -38.89 14.16 -40.85
N GLN A 534 -39.80 15.14 -40.95
CA GLN A 534 -39.47 16.54 -41.27
C GLN A 534 -39.53 17.42 -40.01
N GLY A 535 -38.93 18.60 -40.12
CA GLY A 535 -39.07 19.67 -39.12
C GLY A 535 -39.84 20.86 -39.69
N ALA A 536 -40.73 21.48 -38.91
CA ALA A 536 -41.47 22.67 -39.34
C ALA A 536 -41.93 23.55 -38.16
N ALA A 537 -42.08 24.84 -38.42
CA ALA A 537 -42.74 25.83 -37.57
C ALA A 537 -44.10 26.23 -38.16
N ALA A 538 -44.90 27.01 -37.42
CA ALA A 538 -46.25 27.41 -37.85
C ALA A 538 -46.28 28.09 -39.23
N GLU A 539 -45.25 28.86 -39.57
CA GLU A 539 -45.12 29.56 -40.86
C GLU A 539 -45.02 28.64 -42.09
N ASP A 540 -44.63 27.38 -41.91
CA ASP A 540 -44.49 26.39 -42.99
C ASP A 540 -45.82 25.74 -43.40
N PHE A 541 -46.91 26.02 -42.69
CA PHE A 541 -48.23 25.44 -42.94
C PHE A 541 -49.20 26.42 -43.60
N GLY A 542 -48.71 27.56 -44.10
CA GLY A 542 -49.54 28.54 -44.80
C GLY A 542 -50.70 29.03 -43.93
N PHE A 543 -51.94 28.90 -44.42
CA PHE A 543 -53.10 29.34 -43.64
C PHE A 543 -53.36 28.47 -42.38
N LEU A 544 -52.99 27.19 -42.40
CA LEU A 544 -53.12 26.32 -41.23
C LEU A 544 -52.22 26.81 -40.09
N GLY A 545 -51.10 27.44 -40.43
CA GLY A 545 -50.21 28.12 -39.48
C GLY A 545 -50.94 29.12 -38.58
N LEU A 546 -51.91 29.87 -39.12
CA LEU A 546 -52.72 30.82 -38.35
C LEU A 546 -53.63 30.16 -37.31
N LEU A 547 -53.96 28.87 -37.48
CA LEU A 547 -54.76 28.08 -36.55
C LEU A 547 -53.89 27.34 -35.52
N LEU A 548 -52.65 27.02 -35.88
CA LEU A 548 -51.71 26.31 -35.03
C LEU A 548 -51.01 27.27 -34.04
N ALA A 549 -50.64 28.46 -34.50
CA ALA A 549 -49.94 29.47 -33.71
C ALA A 549 -50.79 30.08 -32.59
N ASP A 550 -50.14 30.41 -31.46
CA ASP A 550 -50.80 31.04 -30.33
C ASP A 550 -51.04 32.55 -30.57
N SER A 551 -50.05 33.23 -31.16
CA SER A 551 -50.21 34.58 -31.72
C SER A 551 -50.56 34.50 -33.21
N ARG A 552 -51.76 34.95 -33.59
CA ARG A 552 -52.21 34.96 -34.99
C ARG A 552 -51.51 36.07 -35.78
N ASP A 553 -50.40 35.75 -36.43
CA ASP A 553 -49.69 36.66 -37.35
C ASP A 553 -50.44 36.84 -38.68
N VAL A 554 -51.61 37.50 -38.60
CA VAL A 554 -52.45 37.80 -39.76
C VAL A 554 -51.71 38.72 -40.75
N GLY A 555 -50.96 39.70 -40.24
CA GLY A 555 -50.22 40.67 -41.05
C GLY A 555 -49.10 40.00 -41.85
N GLY A 556 -48.29 39.15 -41.22
CA GLY A 556 -47.24 38.42 -41.91
C GLY A 556 -47.79 37.35 -42.87
N PHE A 557 -48.92 36.69 -42.57
CA PHE A 557 -49.58 35.82 -43.53
C PHE A 557 -50.03 36.59 -44.79
N VAL A 558 -50.65 37.76 -44.62
CA VAL A 558 -51.03 38.64 -45.74
C VAL A 558 -49.80 39.08 -46.53
N ALA A 559 -48.75 39.53 -45.85
CA ALA A 559 -47.51 39.98 -46.48
C ALA A 559 -46.82 38.86 -47.28
N ARG A 560 -46.70 37.64 -46.72
CA ARG A 560 -46.12 36.48 -47.42
C ARG A 560 -46.97 36.01 -48.61
N THR A 561 -48.29 36.10 -48.50
CA THR A 561 -49.21 35.54 -49.51
C THR A 561 -49.50 36.50 -50.65
N ILE A 562 -49.72 37.79 -50.37
CA ILE A 562 -50.11 38.81 -51.37
C ILE A 562 -49.33 40.13 -51.26
N GLY A 563 -48.31 40.21 -50.40
CA GLY A 563 -47.54 41.44 -50.14
C GLY A 563 -46.83 42.02 -51.36
N GLU A 564 -46.31 41.18 -52.27
CA GLU A 564 -45.73 41.63 -53.54
C GLU A 564 -46.77 42.30 -54.44
N VAL A 565 -48.02 41.83 -54.41
CA VAL A 565 -49.13 42.44 -55.18
C VAL A 565 -49.55 43.76 -54.53
N ILE A 566 -49.64 43.82 -53.20
CA ILE A 566 -49.90 45.07 -52.43
C ILE A 566 -48.83 46.11 -52.78
N THR A 567 -47.56 45.75 -52.61
CA THR A 567 -46.42 46.63 -52.85
C THR A 567 -46.36 47.10 -54.31
N TYR A 568 -46.71 46.22 -55.26
CA TYR A 568 -46.76 46.57 -56.67
C TYR A 568 -47.88 47.58 -56.97
N ASP A 569 -49.09 47.36 -56.45
CA ASP A 569 -50.22 48.27 -56.60
C ASP A 569 -49.91 49.64 -56.01
N GLU A 570 -49.34 49.69 -54.80
CA GLU A 570 -48.93 50.94 -54.13
C GLU A 570 -47.86 51.71 -54.93
N ARG A 571 -46.85 51.01 -55.47
CA ARG A 571 -45.76 51.65 -56.23
C ARG A 571 -46.15 52.09 -57.62
N ARG A 572 -47.09 51.39 -58.29
CA ARG A 572 -47.43 51.62 -59.71
C ARG A 572 -48.81 52.21 -59.93
N GLY A 573 -49.61 52.38 -58.88
CA GLY A 573 -50.99 52.87 -58.97
C GLY A 573 -51.88 51.93 -59.78
N THR A 574 -51.68 50.62 -59.64
CA THR A 574 -52.47 49.60 -60.33
C THR A 574 -53.57 49.03 -59.43
N ASP A 575 -54.51 48.29 -60.02
CA ASP A 575 -55.64 47.64 -59.32
C ASP A 575 -55.57 46.11 -59.41
N LEU A 576 -54.38 45.53 -59.20
CA LEU A 576 -54.19 44.07 -59.29
C LEU A 576 -54.93 43.34 -58.17
N LEU A 577 -54.91 43.83 -56.94
CA LEU A 577 -55.66 43.26 -55.81
C LEU A 577 -57.16 43.22 -56.07
N ARG A 578 -57.73 44.33 -56.54
CA ARG A 578 -59.16 44.42 -56.92
C ARG A 578 -59.50 43.46 -58.06
N THR A 579 -58.58 43.31 -59.01
CA THR A 579 -58.75 42.35 -60.12
C THR A 579 -58.73 40.91 -59.62
N LEU A 580 -57.86 40.60 -58.66
CA LEU A 580 -57.71 39.29 -58.05
C LEU A 580 -58.93 38.90 -57.19
N ASP A 581 -59.46 39.83 -56.40
CA ASP A 581 -60.69 39.64 -55.60
C ASP A 581 -61.91 39.37 -56.51
N ALA A 582 -62.09 40.19 -57.55
CA ALA A 582 -63.17 40.00 -58.54
C ALA A 582 -63.00 38.70 -59.36
N TYR A 583 -61.76 38.27 -59.59
CA TYR A 583 -61.47 37.00 -60.27
C TYR A 583 -61.93 35.80 -59.45
N PHE A 584 -61.58 35.75 -58.17
CA PHE A 584 -62.03 34.68 -57.29
C PHE A 584 -63.54 34.72 -57.03
N ALA A 585 -64.12 35.91 -56.82
CA ALA A 585 -65.57 36.07 -56.67
C ALA A 585 -66.36 35.61 -57.92
N SER A 586 -65.75 35.71 -59.10
CA SER A 586 -66.31 35.26 -60.37
C SER A 586 -65.99 33.79 -60.69
N GLY A 587 -65.65 32.98 -59.68
CA GLY A 587 -65.32 31.57 -59.84
C GLY A 587 -64.18 31.33 -60.83
N MET A 588 -63.12 32.14 -60.73
CA MET A 588 -61.89 32.03 -61.53
C MET A 588 -62.12 32.12 -63.05
N SER A 589 -63.10 32.92 -63.50
CA SER A 589 -63.46 33.07 -64.91
C SER A 589 -63.13 34.47 -65.43
N PRO A 590 -62.10 34.65 -66.29
CA PRO A 590 -61.72 35.98 -66.81
C PRO A 590 -62.87 36.69 -67.54
N ALA A 591 -63.76 35.93 -68.20
CA ALA A 591 -64.92 36.46 -68.90
C ALA A 591 -65.95 37.07 -67.94
N ARG A 592 -66.22 36.43 -66.79
CA ARG A 592 -67.14 36.96 -65.77
C ARG A 592 -66.50 38.10 -64.97
N THR A 593 -65.20 38.01 -64.70
CA THR A 593 -64.42 39.07 -64.04
C THR A 593 -64.41 40.37 -64.84
N LYS A 594 -64.37 40.27 -66.18
CA LYS A 594 -64.50 41.41 -67.09
C LYS A 594 -65.77 42.22 -66.81
N ASP A 595 -66.91 41.53 -66.73
CA ASP A 595 -68.21 42.16 -66.55
C ASP A 595 -68.32 42.80 -65.15
N ALA A 596 -67.78 42.14 -64.12
CA ALA A 596 -67.75 42.66 -62.75
C ALA A 596 -66.85 43.90 -62.55
N LEU A 597 -65.77 44.01 -63.32
CA LEU A 597 -64.82 45.13 -63.23
C LEU A 597 -65.08 46.23 -64.27
N HIS A 598 -66.02 46.04 -65.21
CA HIS A 598 -66.29 46.95 -66.32
C HIS A 598 -65.04 47.29 -67.17
N VAL A 599 -64.17 46.31 -67.41
CA VAL A 599 -62.96 46.44 -68.26
C VAL A 599 -63.03 45.51 -69.46
N HIS A 600 -62.01 45.46 -70.33
CA HIS A 600 -61.93 44.48 -71.41
C HIS A 600 -61.34 43.15 -70.92
N VAL A 601 -61.72 42.00 -71.51
CA VAL A 601 -61.24 40.67 -71.07
C VAL A 601 -59.72 40.55 -71.20
N ASN A 602 -59.13 41.17 -72.23
CA ASN A 602 -57.68 41.23 -72.42
C ASN A 602 -56.99 42.00 -71.28
N THR A 603 -57.63 43.02 -70.72
CA THR A 603 -57.08 43.77 -69.57
C THR A 603 -57.08 42.90 -68.32
N VAL A 604 -58.15 42.11 -68.09
CA VAL A 604 -58.18 41.13 -67.00
C VAL A 604 -57.08 40.09 -67.19
N ALA A 605 -56.95 39.51 -68.39
CA ALA A 605 -55.92 38.52 -68.70
C ALA A 605 -54.51 39.08 -68.46
N GLN A 606 -54.22 40.30 -68.92
CA GLN A 606 -52.92 40.96 -68.72
C GLN A 606 -52.62 41.23 -67.24
N ARG A 607 -53.63 41.62 -66.45
CA ARG A 607 -53.48 41.83 -65.00
C ARG A 607 -53.25 40.50 -64.26
N LEU A 608 -53.96 39.44 -64.62
CA LEU A 608 -53.76 38.11 -64.03
C LEU A 608 -52.39 37.50 -64.40
N GLU A 609 -51.91 37.74 -65.62
CA GLU A 609 -50.55 37.37 -66.03
C GLU A 609 -49.49 38.13 -65.22
N ARG A 610 -49.75 39.39 -64.88
CA ARG A 610 -48.88 40.16 -63.97
C ARG A 610 -48.93 39.59 -62.56
N VAL A 611 -50.10 39.22 -62.04
CA VAL A 611 -50.24 38.58 -60.73
C VAL A 611 -49.45 37.26 -60.69
N GLY A 612 -49.54 36.43 -61.73
CA GLY A 612 -48.76 35.19 -61.81
C GLY A 612 -47.24 35.42 -61.79
N ARG A 613 -46.76 36.51 -62.38
CA ARG A 613 -45.34 36.90 -62.27
C ARG A 613 -44.92 37.38 -60.87
N LEU A 614 -45.85 37.88 -60.07
CA LEU A 614 -45.58 38.37 -58.72
C LEU A 614 -45.73 37.26 -57.66
N LEU A 615 -46.69 36.34 -57.85
CA LEU A 615 -47.03 35.30 -56.88
C LEU A 615 -46.44 33.92 -57.18
N GLY A 616 -45.86 33.72 -58.37
CA GLY A 616 -45.38 32.42 -58.83
C GLY A 616 -46.36 31.73 -59.78
N GLU A 617 -45.87 30.76 -60.57
CA GLU A 617 -46.69 30.04 -61.58
C GLU A 617 -47.77 29.14 -60.95
N ASP A 618 -47.61 28.77 -59.68
CA ASP A 618 -48.48 27.89 -58.91
C ASP A 618 -49.64 28.60 -58.21
N TRP A 619 -49.78 29.93 -58.36
CA TRP A 619 -50.78 30.73 -57.64
C TRP A 619 -52.24 30.31 -57.87
N GLN A 620 -52.52 29.58 -58.95
CA GLN A 620 -53.86 29.05 -59.28
C GLN A 620 -54.11 27.61 -58.79
N THR A 621 -53.12 26.96 -58.19
CA THR A 621 -53.32 25.63 -57.58
C THR A 621 -54.38 25.73 -56.47
N PRO A 622 -55.17 24.66 -56.21
CA PRO A 622 -56.26 24.73 -55.23
C PRO A 622 -55.83 25.21 -53.84
N GLU A 623 -54.66 24.78 -53.39
CA GLU A 623 -54.09 25.15 -52.09
C GLU A 623 -53.70 26.63 -52.03
N ARG A 624 -52.89 27.11 -53.00
CA ARG A 624 -52.49 28.53 -53.08
C ARG A 624 -53.66 29.46 -53.34
N ALA A 625 -54.61 29.05 -54.18
CA ALA A 625 -55.81 29.83 -54.46
C ALA A 625 -56.67 30.05 -53.20
N LEU A 626 -56.72 29.07 -52.29
CA LEU A 626 -57.42 29.21 -51.01
C LEU A 626 -56.70 30.21 -50.09
N GLU A 627 -55.37 30.11 -49.99
CA GLU A 627 -54.56 31.02 -49.18
C GLU A 627 -54.68 32.47 -49.67
N ILE A 628 -54.59 32.69 -50.97
CA ILE A 628 -54.73 34.02 -51.57
C ILE A 628 -56.13 34.58 -51.32
N GLN A 629 -57.19 33.78 -51.47
CA GLN A 629 -58.56 34.21 -51.15
C GLN A 629 -58.72 34.59 -49.67
N LEU A 630 -58.09 33.83 -48.76
CA LEU A 630 -58.12 34.15 -47.34
C LEU A 630 -57.32 35.43 -47.05
N ALA A 631 -56.13 35.58 -47.63
CA ALA A 631 -55.29 36.76 -47.49
C ALA A 631 -55.99 38.03 -48.00
N LEU A 632 -56.70 37.96 -49.12
CA LEU A 632 -57.51 39.08 -49.64
C LEU A 632 -58.62 39.50 -48.66
N ARG A 633 -59.31 38.53 -48.04
CA ARG A 633 -60.35 38.81 -47.04
C ARG A 633 -59.74 39.41 -45.76
N LEU A 634 -58.62 38.87 -45.28
CA LEU A 634 -57.91 39.36 -44.10
C LEU A 634 -57.35 40.77 -44.32
N HIS A 635 -56.78 41.04 -45.50
CA HIS A 635 -56.28 42.37 -45.86
C HIS A 635 -57.40 43.42 -45.87
N ARG A 636 -58.58 43.08 -46.43
CA ARG A 636 -59.76 43.95 -46.38
C ARG A 636 -60.26 44.23 -44.97
N LEU A 637 -60.18 43.24 -44.07
CA LEU A 637 -60.58 43.43 -42.67
C LEU A 637 -59.56 44.28 -41.89
N ALA A 638 -58.30 44.31 -42.33
CA ALA A 638 -57.22 45.08 -41.71
C ALA A 638 -57.11 46.52 -42.24
N ALA A 639 -57.60 46.80 -43.46
CA ALA A 639 -57.69 48.14 -44.00
C ALA A 639 -58.92 48.87 -43.43
N PRO A 640 -58.78 50.00 -42.73
CA PRO A 640 -59.94 50.79 -42.31
C PRO A 640 -60.71 51.28 -43.53
N ASP A 641 -62.03 51.09 -43.53
CA ASP A 641 -62.95 51.54 -44.58
C ASP A 641 -62.69 53.03 -44.92
N ILE A 642 -62.15 53.28 -46.11
CA ILE A 642 -62.36 54.57 -46.80
C ILE A 642 -63.65 54.36 -47.60
N ALA A 643 -64.77 54.65 -46.95
CA ALA A 643 -66.04 54.94 -47.61
C ALA A 643 -66.10 56.42 -48.01
#